data_AF-A0A3A8ZP52-F1
#
_entry.id   AF-A0A3A8ZP52-F1
#
_cell.length_a   1.000
_cell.length_b   1.000
_cell.length_c   1.000
_cell.angle_alpha   90.00
_cell.angle_beta   90.00
_cell.angle_gamma   90.00
#
_symmetry.space_group_name_H-M   'P 1'
#
loop_
_entity.id
_entity.type
_entity.pdbx_description
1 polymer ?
#
loop_
_entity_poly.entity_id
_entity_poly.type
_entity_poly.pdbx_seq_one_letter_code
_entity_poly.pdbx_strand_id
1 'polypeptide(L)'
;MWKWVEKFDRKKVILSFLLLEAAVFAVYSIFVVTGYSSYPSIDYTDADMMLYTVDGDIQEGNYTDTSFAEVKTVVTPAFRLKNGIYHIQASIRGQGPVKGGLIYDQTRNGKELVENNEFRVRPEKENISFRVKIREDSPVRFKVRLTGDAVEGDYIQLLAVHVVPSKVTCLYRIFCLAALFLTADMLVWIYNRCYKKWNGKQQVICWVLTVTAVFTCLPFFQEGLVPAVDLMFHLQRIEGVCQGLLSGQFPVRIHPGWLDGHGYAASIFYGDVFLYPSAVMRIVGFTVEESYKFYMFLVNVMTVAIAFYAFYKMTKDELAAMAGSILYAGNLYRIDCLHQAKVGRCSAMIFYPLVLAGFYLLFTEDVDSKEYKKIWGYLTIGFTGLLMTHMLSGLMVAVYAVAACLVMLKKVLRKATLLELMKAAGGFVLLNLWFLVPFLSYMCSEKLLINSRLGRVIGEETDYYALLEDFTQEGKDLYHLVLERDSLGYALLLLLILYVVTIPIQKKDDSLTGRSRWLFGGTLLTLWVCMKSFPVVEIARLSDIFYKYFKTTQYQIRFMSVTIVFAACMGAVFFAMKLLKEKELWLLAGLLLCVTVWQDDIYFENMTAEEVYLDTVDLNFYQGKGTTYSVGNAEYLPMNVDRQQLTDEIIAQEGLSIESADRAYLSYQLVVSNSTDQEKEIKLPILYYTGYEAYDLDSHAALRTYMGENGCVTVGVPGSYSGHFEMKFHEAWYWRMAEIISLLTLVIGIYYINRKGVRANGNQESDRPVIS
;
A
#
# COMPACT_ATOMS: atom_id res chain seq x y z
N MET A 1 -56.80 1.22 -13.75
CA MET A 1 -56.47 2.59 -13.33
C MET A 1 -54.97 2.91 -13.49
N TRP A 2 -54.34 2.45 -14.58
CA TRP A 2 -52.90 2.65 -14.88
C TRP A 2 -52.76 3.25 -16.29
N LYS A 3 -53.21 4.49 -16.46
CA LYS A 3 -53.05 5.30 -17.68
C LYS A 3 -52.58 6.72 -17.35
N TRP A 4 -51.66 6.82 -16.40
CA TRP A 4 -50.95 8.06 -16.06
C TRP A 4 -49.48 7.75 -15.84
N VAL A 5 -48.74 7.54 -16.93
CA VAL A 5 -47.32 7.87 -16.96
C VAL A 5 -47.11 8.67 -18.24
N GLU A 6 -47.48 9.95 -18.14
CA GLU A 6 -46.86 10.97 -18.95
C GLU A 6 -45.34 10.84 -18.82
N LYS A 7 -44.68 11.17 -19.93
CA LYS A 7 -43.24 11.12 -20.16
C LYS A 7 -42.54 12.02 -19.13
N PHE A 8 -42.31 11.52 -17.91
CA PHE A 8 -41.55 12.23 -16.89
C PHE A 8 -40.23 12.66 -17.49
N ASP A 9 -39.96 13.97 -17.44
CA ASP A 9 -38.69 14.50 -17.88
C ASP A 9 -37.61 13.88 -16.98
N ARG A 10 -36.88 12.90 -17.55
CA ARG A 10 -35.86 12.12 -16.84
C ARG A 10 -34.82 13.02 -16.17
N LYS A 11 -34.57 14.22 -16.73
CA LYS A 11 -33.69 15.22 -16.11
C LYS A 11 -34.29 15.79 -14.82
N LYS A 12 -35.59 16.07 -14.80
CA LYS A 12 -36.28 16.56 -13.60
C LYS A 12 -36.28 15.51 -12.49
N VAL A 13 -36.50 14.23 -12.82
CA VAL A 13 -36.46 13.14 -11.83
C VAL A 13 -35.07 12.97 -11.22
N ILE A 14 -34.01 12.97 -12.04
CA ILE A 14 -32.62 12.88 -11.57
C ILE A 14 -32.28 14.10 -10.69
N LEU A 15 -32.66 15.30 -11.14
CA LEU A 15 -32.43 16.52 -10.37
C LEU A 15 -33.17 16.50 -9.03
N SER A 16 -34.43 16.07 -9.00
CA SER A 16 -35.19 15.92 -7.75
C SER A 16 -34.55 14.91 -6.80
N PHE A 17 -34.00 13.81 -7.30
CA PHE A 17 -33.30 12.82 -6.50
C PHE A 17 -32.00 13.37 -5.90
N LEU A 18 -31.16 14.01 -6.72
CA LEU A 18 -29.92 14.66 -6.26
C LEU A 18 -30.21 15.79 -5.25
N LEU A 19 -31.30 16.54 -5.44
CA LEU A 19 -31.72 17.57 -4.48
C LEU A 19 -32.19 16.94 -3.16
N LEU A 20 -32.89 15.80 -3.21
CA LEU A 20 -33.29 15.07 -2.01
C LEU A 20 -32.06 14.54 -1.27
N GLU A 21 -31.09 13.94 -1.96
CA GLU A 21 -29.83 13.49 -1.36
C GLU A 21 -29.06 14.65 -0.73
N ALA A 22 -28.96 15.79 -1.42
CA ALA A 22 -28.33 16.99 -0.87
C ALA A 22 -29.05 17.50 0.39
N ALA A 23 -30.39 17.46 0.41
CA ALA A 23 -31.18 17.84 1.58
C ALA A 23 -30.97 16.86 2.74
N VAL A 24 -31.02 15.55 2.49
CA VAL A 24 -30.75 14.51 3.49
C VAL A 24 -29.33 14.63 4.03
N PHE A 25 -28.35 14.86 3.15
CA PHE A 25 -26.96 15.07 3.52
C PHE A 25 -26.78 16.28 4.43
N ALA A 26 -27.41 17.42 4.09
CA ALA A 26 -27.34 18.64 4.89
C ALA A 26 -28.00 18.46 6.27
N VAL A 27 -29.22 17.89 6.32
CA VAL A 27 -29.93 17.63 7.57
C VAL A 27 -29.16 16.65 8.45
N TYR A 28 -28.63 15.57 7.87
CA TYR A 28 -27.80 14.61 8.60
C TYR A 28 -26.52 15.24 9.13
N SER A 29 -25.84 16.06 8.32
CA SER A 29 -24.62 16.76 8.73
C SER A 29 -24.87 17.70 9.91
N ILE A 30 -25.98 18.47 9.87
CA ILE A 30 -26.39 19.32 11.00
C ILE A 30 -26.65 18.45 12.23
N PHE A 31 -27.44 17.37 12.09
CA PHE A 31 -27.75 16.46 13.20
C PHE A 31 -26.49 15.87 13.84
N VAL A 32 -25.52 15.41 13.04
CA VAL A 32 -24.26 14.85 13.52
C VAL A 32 -23.44 15.90 14.28
N VAL A 33 -23.31 17.11 13.73
CA VAL A 33 -22.54 18.20 14.37
C VAL A 33 -23.22 18.68 15.66
N THR A 34 -24.54 18.85 15.66
CA THR A 34 -25.29 19.23 16.86
C THR A 34 -25.31 18.12 17.91
N GLY A 35 -25.28 16.85 17.48
CA GLY A 35 -25.24 15.71 18.38
C GLY A 35 -23.88 15.53 19.06
N TYR A 36 -22.79 15.98 18.42
CA TYR A 36 -21.44 15.85 18.96
C TYR A 36 -21.22 16.61 20.27
N SER A 37 -21.90 17.74 20.50
CA SER A 37 -21.82 18.47 21.78
C SER A 37 -22.36 17.67 22.98
N SER A 38 -23.07 16.56 22.73
CA SER A 38 -23.59 15.65 23.76
C SER A 38 -22.65 14.49 24.12
N TYR A 39 -21.43 14.48 23.59
CA TYR A 39 -20.42 13.46 23.90
C TYR A 39 -19.67 13.86 25.17
N PRO A 40 -19.76 13.07 26.26
CA PRO A 40 -19.07 13.41 27.51
C PRO A 40 -17.57 13.17 27.39
N SER A 41 -16.78 14.04 28.02
CA SER A 41 -15.41 13.68 28.45
C SER A 41 -15.50 12.95 29.79
N ILE A 42 -14.57 12.04 30.03
CA ILE A 42 -14.49 11.28 31.28
C ILE A 42 -13.06 11.37 31.79
N ASP A 43 -12.91 11.75 33.04
CA ASP A 43 -11.62 11.94 33.69
C ASP A 43 -11.56 11.05 34.94
N TYR A 44 -10.46 10.31 35.06
CA TYR A 44 -10.15 9.46 36.21
C TYR A 44 -8.78 9.84 36.77
N THR A 45 -8.70 9.82 38.09
CA THR A 45 -7.49 10.05 38.88
C THR A 45 -6.96 8.75 39.46
N ASP A 46 -5.81 8.80 40.10
CA ASP A 46 -5.15 7.64 40.68
C ASP A 46 -6.01 6.94 41.75
N ALA A 47 -6.81 7.71 42.49
CA ALA A 47 -7.76 7.21 43.48
C ALA A 47 -8.94 6.44 42.88
N ASP A 48 -9.26 6.64 41.59
CA ASP A 48 -10.39 5.98 40.93
C ASP A 48 -10.02 4.60 40.36
N MET A 49 -8.72 4.29 40.27
CA MET A 49 -8.24 3.08 39.59
C MET A 49 -8.51 1.82 40.43
N MET A 50 -8.65 0.70 39.73
CA MET A 50 -8.97 -0.59 40.33
C MET A 50 -8.04 -1.68 39.80
N LEU A 51 -7.88 -2.75 40.59
CA LEU A 51 -7.17 -3.97 40.23
C LEU A 51 -8.17 -5.03 39.82
N TYR A 52 -7.98 -5.60 38.63
CA TYR A 52 -8.76 -6.74 38.14
C TYR A 52 -7.99 -8.03 38.40
N THR A 53 -8.55 -8.92 39.23
CA THR A 53 -7.88 -10.15 39.68
C THR A 53 -8.09 -11.32 38.73
N VAL A 54 -7.33 -12.40 38.91
CA VAL A 54 -7.46 -13.65 38.15
C VAL A 54 -8.85 -14.28 38.34
N ASP A 55 -9.45 -14.15 39.52
CA ASP A 55 -10.78 -14.66 39.84
C ASP A 55 -11.93 -13.79 39.29
N GLY A 56 -11.60 -12.67 38.64
CA GLY A 56 -12.56 -11.73 38.07
C GLY A 56 -13.10 -10.70 39.07
N ASP A 57 -12.54 -10.63 40.27
CA ASP A 57 -12.87 -9.64 41.28
C ASP A 57 -12.20 -8.29 40.98
N ILE A 58 -12.83 -7.22 41.46
CA ILE A 58 -12.35 -5.84 41.32
C ILE A 58 -12.05 -5.30 42.72
N GLN A 59 -10.82 -4.82 42.92
CA GLN A 59 -10.36 -4.24 44.18
C GLN A 59 -9.85 -2.82 43.94
N GLU A 60 -9.86 -1.95 44.95
CA GLU A 60 -9.26 -0.61 44.82
C GLU A 60 -7.74 -0.72 44.70
N GLY A 61 -7.14 0.01 43.76
CA GLY A 61 -5.70 0.06 43.59
C GLY A 61 -5.27 0.45 42.19
N ASN A 62 -4.13 1.12 42.11
CA ASN A 62 -3.62 1.70 40.87
C ASN A 62 -2.25 1.15 40.46
N TYR A 63 -1.70 0.20 41.20
CA TYR A 63 -0.33 -0.31 41.10
C TYR A 63 -0.32 -1.84 41.07
N THR A 64 0.56 -2.42 40.26
CA THR A 64 0.89 -3.86 40.31
C THR A 64 2.35 -4.09 39.93
N ASP A 65 2.95 -5.13 40.50
CA ASP A 65 4.29 -5.62 40.19
C ASP A 65 4.32 -7.16 40.17
N THR A 66 5.48 -7.76 39.95
CA THR A 66 5.62 -9.23 39.87
C THR A 66 5.25 -9.98 41.17
N SER A 67 5.11 -9.30 42.31
CA SER A 67 4.66 -9.90 43.57
C SER A 67 3.12 -10.04 43.66
N PHE A 68 2.37 -9.28 42.87
CA PHE A 68 0.90 -9.33 42.82
C PHE A 68 0.41 -10.45 41.90
N ALA A 69 0.72 -11.71 42.24
CA ALA A 69 0.40 -12.88 41.41
C ALA A 69 -1.11 -13.06 41.13
N GLU A 70 -1.97 -12.51 41.99
CA GLU A 70 -3.43 -12.58 41.87
C GLU A 70 -4.02 -11.45 41.01
N VAL A 71 -3.23 -10.44 40.65
CA VAL A 71 -3.68 -9.28 39.84
C VAL A 71 -3.39 -9.52 38.37
N LYS A 72 -4.43 -9.51 37.55
CA LYS A 72 -4.33 -9.66 36.09
C LYS A 72 -3.96 -8.33 35.42
N THR A 73 -4.53 -7.21 35.88
CA THR A 73 -4.32 -5.88 35.26
C THR A 73 -4.83 -4.73 36.14
N VAL A 74 -4.24 -3.54 36.01
CA VAL A 74 -4.78 -2.27 36.54
C VAL A 74 -5.75 -1.69 35.53
N VAL A 75 -6.95 -1.29 35.99
CA VAL A 75 -8.06 -0.82 35.16
C VAL A 75 -8.68 0.47 35.69
N THR A 76 -9.35 1.21 34.81
CA THR A 76 -10.30 2.25 35.20
C THR A 76 -11.62 1.64 35.69
N PRO A 77 -12.49 2.44 36.34
CA PRO A 77 -13.91 2.14 36.47
C PRO A 77 -14.56 1.85 35.12
N ALA A 78 -15.65 1.09 35.14
CA ALA A 78 -16.43 0.83 33.93
C ALA A 78 -17.10 2.11 33.46
N PHE A 79 -16.92 2.47 32.20
CA PHE A 79 -17.60 3.60 31.57
C PHE A 79 -18.27 3.21 30.26
N ARG A 80 -19.33 3.94 29.89
CA ARG A 80 -20.03 3.74 28.62
C ARG A 80 -19.75 4.90 27.68
N LEU A 81 -19.43 4.56 26.44
CA LEU A 81 -19.20 5.52 25.38
C LEU A 81 -20.25 5.33 24.29
N LYS A 82 -20.83 6.43 23.81
CA LYS A 82 -21.63 6.42 22.58
C LYS A 82 -20.74 5.98 21.42
N ASN A 83 -21.33 5.36 20.40
CA ASN A 83 -20.63 5.07 19.16
C ASN A 83 -19.92 6.34 18.63
N GLY A 84 -18.63 6.25 18.36
CA GLY A 84 -17.81 7.40 17.97
C GLY A 84 -16.32 7.13 18.06
N ILE A 85 -15.52 8.16 17.77
CA ILE A 85 -14.07 8.13 17.83
C ILE A 85 -13.63 8.96 19.02
N TYR A 86 -12.77 8.40 19.86
CA TYR A 86 -12.27 9.01 21.09
C TYR A 86 -10.75 8.95 21.13
N HIS A 87 -10.14 9.85 21.89
CA HIS A 87 -8.75 9.74 22.32
C HIS A 87 -8.75 9.33 23.79
N ILE A 88 -8.05 8.24 24.09
CA ILE A 88 -7.76 7.85 25.46
C ILE A 88 -6.34 8.29 25.74
N GLN A 89 -6.19 9.15 26.74
CA GLN A 89 -4.94 9.67 27.24
C GLN A 89 -4.73 9.11 28.64
N ALA A 90 -3.62 8.43 28.87
CA ALA A 90 -3.31 7.84 30.17
C ALA A 90 -1.93 8.29 30.64
N SER A 91 -1.84 8.72 31.89
CA SER A 91 -0.56 8.95 32.57
C SER A 91 -0.22 7.70 33.38
N ILE A 92 0.99 7.19 33.21
CA ILE A 92 1.47 5.96 33.81
C ILE A 92 2.88 6.16 34.37
N ARG A 93 3.25 5.31 35.33
CA ARG A 93 4.64 5.09 35.74
C ARG A 93 4.90 3.61 35.79
N GLY A 94 6.03 3.18 35.25
CA GLY A 94 6.35 1.77 35.31
C GLY A 94 7.71 1.46 34.71
N GLN A 95 8.06 0.20 34.84
CA GLN A 95 9.26 -0.39 34.26
C GLN A 95 8.91 -1.81 33.84
N GLY A 96 9.50 -2.26 32.74
CA GLY A 96 9.32 -3.61 32.22
C GLY A 96 8.37 -3.70 31.04
N PRO A 97 8.03 -4.92 30.62
CA PRO A 97 7.22 -5.14 29.44
C PRO A 97 5.73 -4.95 29.79
N VAL A 98 5.14 -3.87 29.26
CA VAL A 98 3.77 -3.43 29.58
C VAL A 98 2.88 -3.51 28.33
N LYS A 99 1.64 -3.96 28.52
CA LYS A 99 0.57 -3.88 27.52
C LYS A 99 -0.59 -3.03 28.03
N GLY A 100 -1.19 -2.28 27.13
CA GLY A 100 -2.38 -1.48 27.38
C GLY A 100 -3.50 -1.86 26.41
N GLY A 101 -4.75 -1.51 26.75
CA GLY A 101 -5.87 -1.80 25.88
C GLY A 101 -7.22 -1.48 26.51
N LEU A 102 -8.28 -1.98 25.87
CA LEU A 102 -9.64 -1.91 26.40
C LEU A 102 -10.15 -3.31 26.76
N ILE A 103 -10.87 -3.39 27.88
CA ILE A 103 -11.69 -4.53 28.26
C ILE A 103 -13.15 -4.14 28.02
N TYR A 104 -13.90 -5.01 27.35
CA TYR A 104 -15.35 -4.87 27.22
C TYR A 104 -16.02 -5.76 28.27
N ASP A 105 -17.21 -5.41 28.77
CA ASP A 105 -17.91 -6.26 29.76
C ASP A 105 -18.70 -7.42 29.14
N GLN A 106 -19.00 -7.35 27.84
CA GLN A 106 -19.68 -8.42 27.11
C GLN A 106 -18.69 -9.15 26.21
N THR A 107 -18.60 -10.48 26.39
CA THR A 107 -17.76 -11.37 25.56
C THR A 107 -18.12 -11.27 24.10
N ARG A 108 -17.16 -10.82 23.28
CA ARG A 108 -17.24 -10.94 21.83
C ARG A 108 -16.86 -12.38 21.46
N ASN A 109 -17.77 -13.09 20.79
CA ASN A 109 -17.52 -14.43 20.24
C ASN A 109 -17.03 -15.51 21.24
N GLY A 110 -17.40 -15.42 22.52
CA GLY A 110 -17.10 -16.46 23.51
C GLY A 110 -15.63 -16.57 23.95
N LYS A 111 -14.76 -15.61 23.58
CA LYS A 111 -13.39 -15.50 24.09
C LYS A 111 -13.30 -14.42 25.17
N GLU A 112 -12.45 -14.62 26.18
CA GLU A 112 -12.15 -13.59 27.18
C GLU A 112 -11.54 -12.35 26.51
N LEU A 113 -12.11 -11.18 26.77
CA LEU A 113 -11.78 -9.91 26.10
C LEU A 113 -10.45 -9.31 26.56
N VAL A 114 -9.67 -10.03 27.37
CA VAL A 114 -8.42 -9.53 27.93
C VAL A 114 -7.28 -9.65 26.92
N GLU A 115 -7.42 -10.31 25.77
CA GLU A 115 -6.28 -10.48 24.85
C GLU A 115 -6.47 -9.80 23.48
N ASN A 116 -7.71 -9.63 23.02
CA ASN A 116 -7.99 -9.34 21.60
C ASN A 116 -7.84 -7.87 21.16
N ASN A 117 -7.40 -6.95 22.03
CA ASN A 117 -7.16 -5.55 21.66
C ASN A 117 -6.04 -4.90 22.49
N GLU A 118 -4.97 -5.65 22.77
CA GLU A 118 -3.81 -5.09 23.46
C GLU A 118 -2.79 -4.52 22.48
N PHE A 119 -2.19 -3.41 22.87
CA PHE A 119 -1.01 -2.84 22.24
C PHE A 119 0.13 -2.74 23.25
N ARG A 120 1.35 -2.71 22.76
CA ARG A 120 2.53 -2.54 23.63
C ARG A 120 2.65 -1.09 24.09
N VAL A 121 3.03 -0.94 25.34
CA VAL A 121 3.19 0.36 26.00
C VAL A 121 4.66 0.57 26.35
N ARG A 122 5.13 1.80 26.17
CA ARG A 122 6.46 2.26 26.57
C ARG A 122 6.34 3.04 27.88
N PRO A 123 6.53 2.42 29.05
CA PRO A 123 6.32 3.10 30.33
C PRO A 123 7.30 4.24 30.56
N GLU A 124 8.46 4.25 29.89
CA GLU A 124 9.45 5.33 29.90
C GLU A 124 8.94 6.65 29.32
N LYS A 125 7.87 6.64 28.53
CA LYS A 125 7.24 7.85 27.97
C LYS A 125 6.30 8.55 28.96
N GLU A 126 5.94 7.88 30.06
CA GLU A 126 4.98 8.28 31.11
C GLU A 126 3.56 8.61 30.64
N ASN A 127 3.35 8.92 29.36
CA ASN A 127 2.08 9.32 28.79
C ASN A 127 1.77 8.48 27.55
N ILE A 128 0.55 7.96 27.52
CA ILE A 128 0.01 7.20 26.40
C ILE A 128 -1.12 8.01 25.81
N SER A 129 -1.16 8.15 24.49
CA SER A 129 -2.33 8.64 23.79
C SER A 129 -2.61 7.76 22.58
N PHE A 130 -3.84 7.25 22.50
CA PHE A 130 -4.27 6.47 21.35
C PHE A 130 -5.72 6.78 20.97
N ARG A 131 -6.02 6.60 19.69
CA ARG A 131 -7.34 6.81 19.13
C ARG A 131 -8.11 5.50 19.18
N VAL A 132 -9.30 5.50 19.75
CA VAL A 132 -10.19 4.33 19.71
C VAL A 132 -11.48 4.63 18.98
N LYS A 133 -11.97 3.65 18.22
CA LYS A 133 -13.27 3.68 17.54
C LYS A 133 -14.25 2.76 18.27
N ILE A 134 -15.23 3.35 18.94
CA ILE A 134 -16.29 2.64 19.66
C ILE A 134 -17.45 2.37 18.69
N ARG A 135 -17.77 1.09 18.47
CA ARG A 135 -18.83 0.66 17.54
C ARG A 135 -20.16 0.39 18.24
N GLU A 136 -20.12 -0.03 19.50
CA GLU A 136 -21.27 -0.47 20.29
C GLU A 136 -21.32 0.27 21.62
N ASP A 137 -22.51 0.45 22.17
CA ASP A 137 -22.73 1.03 23.50
C ASP A 137 -22.58 -0.07 24.57
N SER A 138 -21.33 -0.45 24.83
CA SER A 138 -20.96 -1.44 25.85
C SER A 138 -20.11 -0.79 26.93
N PRO A 139 -20.29 -1.17 28.22
CA PRO A 139 -19.34 -0.78 29.26
C PRO A 139 -17.94 -1.27 28.91
N VAL A 140 -16.98 -0.36 29.00
CA VAL A 140 -15.57 -0.61 28.75
C VAL A 140 -14.72 -0.13 29.92
N ARG A 141 -13.55 -0.73 30.09
CA ARG A 141 -12.49 -0.26 30.98
C ARG A 141 -11.21 -0.08 30.19
N PHE A 142 -10.49 0.99 30.45
CA PHE A 142 -9.10 1.07 30.04
C PHE A 142 -8.25 0.25 30.99
N LYS A 143 -7.24 -0.44 30.45
CA LYS A 143 -6.39 -1.34 31.21
C LYS A 143 -4.91 -1.18 30.87
N VAL A 144 -4.06 -1.46 31.85
CA VAL A 144 -2.62 -1.64 31.70
C VAL A 144 -2.14 -2.84 32.54
N ARG A 145 -1.21 -3.63 32.02
CA ARG A 145 -0.66 -4.78 32.71
C ARG A 145 0.78 -5.06 32.34
N LEU A 146 1.48 -5.76 33.24
CA LEU A 146 2.72 -6.44 32.92
C LEU A 146 2.45 -7.69 32.07
N THR A 147 3.38 -8.03 31.19
CA THR A 147 3.36 -9.29 30.44
C THR A 147 4.05 -10.41 31.22
N GLY A 148 3.85 -11.67 30.80
CA GLY A 148 4.34 -12.83 31.54
C GLY A 148 5.87 -13.01 31.56
N ASP A 149 6.58 -12.20 30.77
CA ASP A 149 8.04 -12.09 30.73
C ASP A 149 8.59 -10.96 31.64
N ALA A 150 7.74 -10.30 32.42
CA ALA A 150 8.17 -9.34 33.45
C ALA A 150 9.02 -10.03 34.54
N VAL A 151 10.04 -9.33 35.02
CA VAL A 151 10.99 -9.84 36.01
C VAL A 151 10.91 -9.08 37.33
N GLU A 152 11.53 -9.60 38.38
CA GLU A 152 11.58 -8.93 39.69
C GLU A 152 12.12 -7.50 39.55
N GLY A 153 11.33 -6.52 40.02
CA GLY A 153 11.60 -5.08 39.88
C GLY A 153 10.77 -4.38 38.79
N ASP A 154 10.12 -5.13 37.90
CA ASP A 154 9.16 -4.56 36.94
C ASP A 154 7.83 -4.25 37.64
N TYR A 155 7.26 -3.09 37.32
CA TYR A 155 6.01 -2.61 37.91
C TYR A 155 5.26 -1.70 36.94
N ILE A 156 3.96 -1.53 37.16
CA ILE A 156 3.16 -0.54 36.43
C ILE A 156 2.13 0.10 37.36
N GLN A 157 1.99 1.41 37.22
CA GLN A 157 1.07 2.26 37.94
C GLN A 157 0.28 3.13 36.96
N LEU A 158 -1.04 3.18 37.12
CA LEU A 158 -1.94 4.02 36.35
C LEU A 158 -2.32 5.26 37.18
N LEU A 159 -1.91 6.44 36.72
CA LEU A 159 -2.04 7.68 37.50
C LEU A 159 -3.26 8.51 37.10
N ALA A 160 -3.56 8.59 35.82
CA ALA A 160 -4.72 9.34 35.33
C ALA A 160 -5.17 8.79 33.99
N VAL A 161 -6.47 8.87 33.71
CA VAL A 161 -7.04 8.53 32.40
C VAL A 161 -8.07 9.57 32.00
N HIS A 162 -7.84 10.19 30.84
CA HIS A 162 -8.73 11.14 30.20
C HIS A 162 -9.28 10.55 28.90
N VAL A 163 -10.60 10.47 28.80
CA VAL A 163 -11.31 9.99 27.61
C VAL A 163 -11.97 11.19 26.94
N VAL A 164 -11.44 11.58 25.78
CA VAL A 164 -11.84 12.80 25.07
C VAL A 164 -12.51 12.46 23.75
N PRO A 165 -13.76 12.91 23.49
CA PRO A 165 -14.41 12.68 22.21
C PRO A 165 -13.73 13.45 21.09
N SER A 166 -13.50 12.81 19.94
CA SER A 166 -12.81 13.43 18.79
C SER A 166 -13.79 14.02 17.79
N LYS A 167 -13.53 15.25 17.33
CA LYS A 167 -14.29 15.91 16.23
C LYS A 167 -14.25 15.11 14.93
N VAL A 168 -13.25 14.24 14.77
CA VAL A 168 -13.13 13.29 13.66
C VAL A 168 -14.35 12.35 13.58
N THR A 169 -15.08 12.13 14.68
CA THR A 169 -16.37 11.41 14.68
C THR A 169 -17.37 12.03 13.70
N CYS A 170 -17.46 13.37 13.66
CA CYS A 170 -18.37 14.07 12.77
C CYS A 170 -17.93 13.86 11.31
N LEU A 171 -16.64 14.07 11.05
CA LEU A 171 -16.04 13.91 9.73
C LEU A 171 -16.28 12.50 9.18
N TYR A 172 -16.00 11.47 9.99
CA TYR A 172 -16.20 10.07 9.64
C TYR A 172 -17.66 9.77 9.24
N ARG A 173 -18.63 10.19 10.06
CA ARG A 173 -20.05 9.93 9.80
C ARG A 173 -20.56 10.63 8.54
N ILE A 174 -20.22 11.90 8.38
CA ILE A 174 -20.59 12.70 7.19
C ILE A 174 -19.94 12.09 5.94
N PHE A 175 -18.66 11.71 6.03
CA PHE A 175 -17.95 11.06 4.94
C PHE A 175 -18.61 9.73 4.55
N CYS A 176 -18.97 8.87 5.51
CA CYS A 176 -19.63 7.60 5.21
C CYS A 176 -20.96 7.79 4.48
N LEU A 177 -21.75 8.80 4.86
CA LEU A 177 -22.99 9.12 4.15
C LEU A 177 -22.71 9.65 2.73
N ALA A 178 -21.74 10.55 2.57
CA ALA A 178 -21.33 11.05 1.26
C ALA A 178 -20.83 9.90 0.36
N ALA A 179 -20.00 9.01 0.89
CA ALA A 179 -19.48 7.85 0.17
C ALA A 179 -20.61 6.89 -0.23
N LEU A 180 -21.63 6.70 0.62
CA LEU A 180 -22.80 5.90 0.31
C LEU A 180 -23.59 6.49 -0.86
N PHE A 181 -23.92 7.78 -0.83
CA PHE A 181 -24.62 8.46 -1.93
C PHE A 181 -23.82 8.43 -3.22
N LEU A 182 -22.52 8.79 -3.16
CA LEU A 182 -21.64 8.73 -4.34
C LEU A 182 -21.55 7.32 -4.92
N THR A 183 -21.51 6.29 -4.08
CA THR A 183 -21.50 4.89 -4.56
C THR A 183 -22.83 4.51 -5.18
N ALA A 184 -23.96 4.86 -4.57
CA ALA A 184 -25.29 4.62 -5.11
C ALA A 184 -25.48 5.32 -6.46
N ASP A 185 -25.11 6.58 -6.56
CA ASP A 185 -25.12 7.37 -7.80
C ASP A 185 -24.22 6.74 -8.87
N MET A 186 -23.01 6.32 -8.50
CA MET A 186 -22.10 5.66 -9.41
C MET A 186 -22.70 4.35 -9.93
N LEU A 187 -23.29 3.51 -9.07
CA LEU A 187 -23.93 2.26 -9.46
C LEU A 187 -25.14 2.51 -10.37
N VAL A 188 -25.98 3.50 -10.06
CA VAL A 188 -27.12 3.90 -10.90
C VAL A 188 -26.64 4.45 -12.24
N TRP A 189 -25.56 5.23 -12.26
CA TRP A 189 -24.95 5.75 -13.47
C TRP A 189 -24.37 4.63 -14.34
N ILE A 190 -23.59 3.71 -13.76
CA ILE A 190 -23.04 2.52 -14.45
C ILE A 190 -24.19 1.66 -14.99
N TYR A 191 -25.23 1.42 -14.19
CA TYR A 191 -26.39 0.63 -14.59
C TYR A 191 -27.09 1.24 -15.81
N ASN A 192 -27.39 2.54 -15.75
CA ASN A 192 -28.11 3.25 -16.81
C ASN A 192 -27.28 3.48 -18.07
N ARG A 193 -25.97 3.73 -17.91
CA ARG A 193 -25.09 4.10 -19.02
C ARG A 193 -24.52 2.88 -19.74
N CYS A 194 -24.20 1.82 -18.99
CA CYS A 194 -23.49 0.63 -19.44
C CYS A 194 -24.38 -0.62 -19.32
N TYR A 195 -24.68 -1.07 -18.10
CA TYR A 195 -25.27 -2.40 -17.85
C TYR A 195 -26.56 -2.67 -18.62
N LYS A 196 -27.47 -1.69 -18.68
CA LYS A 196 -28.76 -1.81 -19.39
C LYS A 196 -28.61 -2.00 -20.91
N LYS A 197 -27.46 -1.61 -21.48
CA LYS A 197 -27.16 -1.76 -22.91
C LYS A 197 -26.44 -3.06 -23.22
N TRP A 198 -25.94 -3.75 -22.20
CA TRP A 198 -25.22 -5.01 -22.37
C TRP A 198 -26.17 -6.15 -22.72
N ASN A 199 -25.68 -7.06 -23.57
CA ASN A 199 -26.39 -8.31 -23.83
C ASN A 199 -26.26 -9.26 -22.61
N GLY A 200 -27.07 -10.34 -22.59
CA GLY A 200 -27.06 -11.30 -21.47
C GLY A 200 -25.69 -11.92 -21.20
N LYS A 201 -24.89 -12.15 -22.25
CA LYS A 201 -23.52 -12.68 -22.13
C LYS A 201 -22.63 -11.71 -21.35
N GLN A 202 -22.63 -10.44 -21.73
CA GLN A 202 -21.86 -9.38 -21.08
C GLN A 202 -22.26 -9.18 -19.61
N GLN A 203 -23.56 -9.27 -19.31
CA GLN A 203 -24.06 -9.20 -17.93
C GLN A 203 -23.54 -10.36 -17.08
N VAL A 204 -23.54 -11.59 -17.61
CA VAL A 204 -22.96 -12.77 -16.93
C VAL A 204 -21.47 -12.58 -16.68
N ILE A 205 -20.72 -12.12 -17.69
CA ILE A 205 -19.27 -11.85 -17.54
C ILE A 205 -19.01 -10.83 -16.43
N CYS A 206 -19.78 -9.74 -16.37
CA CYS A 206 -19.65 -8.74 -15.31
C CYS A 206 -19.82 -9.36 -13.91
N TRP A 207 -20.86 -10.20 -13.75
CA TRP A 207 -21.12 -10.87 -12.48
C TRP A 207 -20.02 -11.86 -12.12
N VAL A 208 -19.53 -12.65 -13.07
CA VAL A 208 -18.42 -13.59 -12.83
C VAL A 208 -17.17 -12.84 -12.37
N LEU A 209 -16.81 -11.74 -13.03
CA LEU A 209 -15.64 -10.93 -12.64
C LEU A 209 -15.82 -10.28 -11.26
N THR A 210 -17.04 -9.83 -10.94
CA THR A 210 -17.38 -9.29 -9.61
C THR A 210 -17.24 -10.37 -8.54
N VAL A 211 -17.76 -11.57 -8.80
CA VAL A 211 -17.62 -12.74 -7.93
C VAL A 211 -16.13 -13.07 -7.75
N THR A 212 -15.34 -13.16 -8.82
CA THR A 212 -13.89 -13.39 -8.71
C THR A 212 -13.20 -12.34 -7.82
N ALA A 213 -13.52 -11.05 -7.98
CA ALA A 213 -12.92 -9.97 -7.18
C ALA A 213 -13.34 -10.00 -5.70
N VAL A 214 -14.58 -10.40 -5.39
CA VAL A 214 -15.07 -10.46 -4.01
C VAL A 214 -14.54 -11.71 -3.29
N PHE A 215 -14.60 -12.88 -3.93
CA PHE A 215 -14.19 -14.14 -3.30
C PHE A 215 -12.70 -14.15 -2.99
N THR A 216 -11.84 -13.73 -3.92
CA THR A 216 -10.39 -13.62 -3.67
C THR A 216 -10.00 -12.54 -2.64
N CYS A 217 -10.96 -11.79 -2.12
CA CYS A 217 -10.77 -10.84 -1.02
C CYS A 217 -11.52 -11.24 0.26
N LEU A 218 -12.14 -12.42 0.32
CA LEU A 218 -12.94 -12.84 1.46
C LEU A 218 -12.23 -12.67 2.82
N PRO A 219 -10.92 -13.01 2.94
CA PRO A 219 -10.17 -12.85 4.20
C PRO A 219 -9.96 -11.41 4.67
N PHE A 220 -10.27 -10.39 3.88
CA PHE A 220 -10.21 -8.99 4.34
C PHE A 220 -11.53 -8.50 4.95
N PHE A 221 -12.61 -9.27 4.87
CA PHE A 221 -13.89 -8.92 5.49
C PHE A 221 -14.03 -9.41 6.95
N GLN A 222 -13.14 -10.29 7.42
CA GLN A 222 -13.03 -10.64 8.86
C GLN A 222 -12.39 -9.50 9.67
N GLU A 223 -12.56 -9.48 10.98
CA GLU A 223 -11.83 -8.55 11.88
C GLU A 223 -10.36 -8.99 12.05
N GLY A 224 -9.45 -8.03 12.27
CA GLY A 224 -8.01 -8.31 12.45
C GLY A 224 -7.22 -8.44 11.15
N LEU A 225 -5.92 -8.71 11.27
CA LEU A 225 -4.98 -8.85 10.15
C LEU A 225 -4.22 -10.16 10.28
N VAL A 226 -3.86 -10.76 9.14
CA VAL A 226 -2.97 -11.92 9.13
C VAL A 226 -1.55 -11.42 9.40
N PRO A 227 -0.85 -11.93 10.43
CA PRO A 227 0.55 -11.60 10.67
C PRO A 227 1.42 -11.95 9.46
N ALA A 228 2.26 -11.01 9.06
CA ALA A 228 3.22 -11.21 7.98
C ALA A 228 4.44 -10.32 8.19
N VAL A 229 5.59 -10.77 7.66
CA VAL A 229 6.90 -10.11 7.86
C VAL A 229 6.87 -8.63 7.46
N ASP A 230 6.25 -8.31 6.32
CA ASP A 230 6.21 -6.96 5.77
C ASP A 230 4.98 -6.15 6.20
N LEU A 231 4.06 -6.74 6.98
CA LEU A 231 2.78 -6.09 7.31
C LEU A 231 3.02 -4.76 8.02
N MET A 232 3.86 -4.76 9.05
CA MET A 232 4.09 -3.58 9.89
C MET A 232 4.68 -2.42 9.07
N PHE A 233 5.61 -2.72 8.17
CA PHE A 233 6.20 -1.74 7.26
C PHE A 233 5.12 -1.08 6.37
N HIS A 234 4.17 -1.85 5.86
CA HIS A 234 3.10 -1.32 5.01
C HIS A 234 2.05 -0.52 5.80
N LEU A 235 1.69 -0.94 7.01
CA LEU A 235 0.82 -0.16 7.90
C LEU A 235 1.47 1.19 8.25
N GLN A 236 2.77 1.19 8.53
CA GLN A 236 3.53 2.41 8.81
C GLN A 236 3.63 3.34 7.60
N ARG A 237 3.67 2.82 6.37
CA ARG A 237 3.63 3.67 5.17
C ARG A 237 2.28 4.38 5.03
N ILE A 238 1.17 3.69 5.27
CA ILE A 238 -0.18 4.31 5.23
C ILE A 238 -0.28 5.40 6.30
N GLU A 239 0.12 5.11 7.54
CA GLU A 239 0.14 6.08 8.63
C GLU A 239 1.12 7.24 8.36
N GLY A 240 2.28 6.94 7.78
CA GLY A 240 3.29 7.93 7.42
C GLY A 240 2.83 8.89 6.32
N VAL A 241 2.09 8.42 5.32
CA VAL A 241 1.47 9.29 4.30
C VAL A 241 0.35 10.13 4.94
N CYS A 242 -0.47 9.55 5.83
CA CYS A 242 -1.49 10.28 6.58
C CYS A 242 -0.88 11.44 7.38
N GLN A 243 0.15 11.17 8.19
CA GLN A 243 0.83 12.19 8.98
C GLN A 243 1.58 13.20 8.11
N GLY A 244 2.18 12.76 7.00
CA GLY A 244 2.79 13.65 6.01
C GLY A 244 1.81 14.67 5.45
N LEU A 245 0.62 14.22 5.04
CA LEU A 245 -0.47 15.09 4.56
C LEU A 245 -0.95 16.06 5.65
N LEU A 246 -1.14 15.58 6.89
CA LEU A 246 -1.53 16.43 8.02
C LEU A 246 -0.45 17.44 8.41
N SER A 247 0.83 17.13 8.15
CA SER A 247 1.95 18.06 8.31
C SER A 247 2.11 19.07 7.17
N GLY A 248 1.22 19.04 6.17
CA GLY A 248 1.24 19.96 5.03
C GLY A 248 2.13 19.55 3.86
N GLN A 249 2.67 18.32 3.86
CA GLN A 249 3.48 17.82 2.74
C GLN A 249 2.61 17.31 1.60
N PHE A 250 2.82 17.82 0.38
CA PHE A 250 2.26 17.24 -0.84
C PHE A 250 3.17 17.49 -2.05
N PRO A 251 3.64 16.45 -2.77
CA PRO A 251 3.64 15.04 -2.37
C PRO A 251 4.41 14.81 -1.05
N VAL A 252 4.01 13.81 -0.25
CA VAL A 252 4.73 13.42 0.97
C VAL A 252 6.14 12.93 0.61
N ARG A 253 7.16 13.43 1.32
CA ARG A 253 8.58 13.08 1.09
C ARG A 253 9.20 12.37 2.28
N ILE A 254 8.91 12.83 3.50
CA ILE A 254 9.43 12.25 4.73
C ILE A 254 8.25 11.91 5.64
N HIS A 255 8.16 10.64 6.06
CA HIS A 255 7.13 10.20 6.98
C HIS A 255 7.42 10.70 8.40
N PRO A 256 6.58 11.57 8.99
CA PRO A 256 6.90 12.22 10.25
C PRO A 256 7.06 11.31 11.46
N GLY A 257 6.12 10.39 11.68
CA GLY A 257 6.10 9.59 12.90
C GLY A 257 7.17 8.51 12.96
N TRP A 258 7.82 8.17 11.84
CA TRP A 258 8.78 7.07 11.79
C TRP A 258 9.97 7.33 12.70
N LEU A 259 10.50 6.25 13.27
CA LEU A 259 11.61 6.28 14.23
C LEU A 259 11.31 7.20 15.41
N ASP A 260 10.12 7.04 16.02
CA ASP A 260 9.67 7.84 17.16
C ASP A 260 9.63 9.35 16.88
N GLY A 261 9.19 9.71 15.68
CA GLY A 261 9.09 11.09 15.22
C GLY A 261 10.37 11.66 14.58
N HIS A 262 11.48 10.92 14.54
CA HIS A 262 12.71 11.42 13.91
C HIS A 262 12.58 11.59 12.39
N GLY A 263 11.59 10.94 11.77
CA GLY A 263 11.30 11.03 10.35
C GLY A 263 12.07 10.00 9.52
N TYR A 264 11.45 9.49 8.46
CA TYR A 264 12.10 8.56 7.54
C TYR A 264 11.70 8.81 6.08
N ALA A 265 12.68 8.95 5.19
CA ALA A 265 12.48 9.38 3.81
C ALA A 265 12.00 8.27 2.84
N ALA A 266 11.14 7.36 3.28
CA ALA A 266 10.70 6.24 2.44
C ALA A 266 9.95 6.68 1.18
N SER A 267 9.14 7.74 1.23
CA SER A 267 8.37 8.26 0.08
C SER A 267 9.24 8.86 -1.04
N ILE A 268 10.52 9.12 -0.80
CA ILE A 268 11.46 9.51 -1.86
C ILE A 268 11.88 8.28 -2.68
N PHE A 269 11.96 7.10 -2.05
CA PHE A 269 12.42 5.86 -2.66
C PHE A 269 11.28 4.91 -3.08
N TYR A 270 10.09 5.11 -2.54
CA TYR A 270 8.89 4.35 -2.87
C TYR A 270 7.81 5.22 -3.52
N GLY A 271 7.18 4.68 -4.56
CA GLY A 271 5.94 5.23 -5.08
C GLY A 271 4.81 5.04 -4.06
N ASP A 272 4.29 6.14 -3.53
CA ASP A 272 3.19 6.13 -2.56
C ASP A 272 1.84 6.50 -3.16
N VAL A 273 1.76 6.84 -4.46
CA VAL A 273 0.56 7.42 -5.09
C VAL A 273 -0.72 6.58 -4.84
N PHE A 274 -0.60 5.25 -4.83
CA PHE A 274 -1.73 4.36 -4.59
C PHE A 274 -2.13 4.23 -3.10
N LEU A 275 -1.29 4.68 -2.17
CA LEU A 275 -1.59 4.73 -0.73
C LEU A 275 -2.38 5.98 -0.32
N TYR A 276 -2.39 7.04 -1.14
CA TYR A 276 -3.11 8.29 -0.83
C TYR A 276 -4.60 8.08 -0.53
N PRO A 277 -5.37 7.27 -1.29
CA PRO A 277 -6.76 6.96 -0.94
C PRO A 277 -6.92 6.37 0.47
N SER A 278 -6.05 5.43 0.86
CA SER A 278 -6.06 4.84 2.21
C SER A 278 -5.62 5.84 3.29
N ALA A 279 -4.65 6.70 2.99
CA ALA A 279 -4.26 7.77 3.90
C ALA A 279 -5.39 8.78 4.13
N VAL A 280 -6.17 9.11 3.10
CA VAL A 280 -7.37 9.96 3.24
C VAL A 280 -8.43 9.29 4.12
N MET A 281 -8.67 7.97 3.97
CA MET A 281 -9.55 7.24 4.89
C MET A 281 -9.04 7.32 6.33
N ARG A 282 -7.73 7.17 6.53
CA ARG A 282 -7.11 7.30 7.85
C ARG A 282 -7.31 8.70 8.47
N ILE A 283 -7.19 9.76 7.67
CA ILE A 283 -7.47 11.15 8.10
C ILE A 283 -8.94 11.32 8.49
N VAL A 284 -9.86 10.76 7.70
CA VAL A 284 -11.31 10.85 7.90
C VAL A 284 -11.78 10.17 9.20
N GLY A 285 -11.04 9.18 9.70
CA GLY A 285 -11.34 8.50 10.96
C GLY A 285 -11.42 6.97 10.88
N PHE A 286 -11.08 6.38 9.75
CA PHE A 286 -10.90 4.93 9.66
C PHE A 286 -9.66 4.47 10.44
N THR A 287 -9.70 3.24 10.94
CA THR A 287 -8.52 2.63 11.58
C THR A 287 -7.43 2.34 10.54
N VAL A 288 -6.20 2.10 10.98
CA VAL A 288 -5.12 1.71 10.08
C VAL A 288 -5.45 0.38 9.39
N GLU A 289 -6.00 -0.58 10.14
CA GLU A 289 -6.53 -1.84 9.61
C GLU A 289 -7.58 -1.63 8.52
N GLU A 290 -8.62 -0.83 8.76
CA GLU A 290 -9.67 -0.53 7.77
C GLU A 290 -9.08 0.10 6.50
N SER A 291 -8.10 0.99 6.66
CA SER A 291 -7.42 1.68 5.56
C SER A 291 -6.54 0.74 4.73
N TYR A 292 -5.87 -0.22 5.38
CA TYR A 292 -5.09 -1.28 4.74
C TYR A 292 -5.98 -2.26 3.98
N LYS A 293 -7.07 -2.73 4.60
CA LYS A 293 -8.06 -3.62 3.95
C LYS A 293 -8.66 -2.98 2.71
N PHE A 294 -9.00 -1.69 2.79
CA PHE A 294 -9.44 -0.92 1.63
C PHE A 294 -8.40 -0.89 0.50
N TYR A 295 -7.12 -0.67 0.83
CA TYR A 295 -6.04 -0.71 -0.16
C TYR A 295 -5.98 -2.05 -0.87
N MET A 296 -5.97 -3.16 -0.11
CA MET A 296 -5.86 -4.51 -0.66
C MET A 296 -7.07 -4.89 -1.51
N PHE A 297 -8.27 -4.49 -1.08
CA PHE A 297 -9.48 -4.65 -1.87
C PHE A 297 -9.40 -3.88 -3.20
N LEU A 298 -8.94 -2.63 -3.17
CA LEU A 298 -8.75 -1.81 -4.38
C LEU A 298 -7.74 -2.44 -5.33
N VAL A 299 -6.60 -2.92 -4.82
CA VAL A 299 -5.59 -3.66 -5.59
C VAL A 299 -6.21 -4.85 -6.31
N ASN A 300 -7.08 -5.60 -5.62
CA ASN A 300 -7.70 -6.79 -6.20
C ASN A 300 -8.72 -6.46 -7.30
N VAL A 301 -9.63 -5.51 -7.04
CA VAL A 301 -10.61 -5.04 -8.02
C VAL A 301 -9.91 -4.49 -9.27
N MET A 302 -8.88 -3.67 -9.08
CA MET A 302 -8.07 -3.12 -10.17
C MET A 302 -7.35 -4.22 -10.95
N THR A 303 -6.85 -5.26 -10.28
CA THR A 303 -6.22 -6.39 -10.96
C THR A 303 -7.19 -7.11 -11.89
N VAL A 304 -8.39 -7.46 -11.40
CA VAL A 304 -9.41 -8.16 -12.20
C VAL A 304 -9.85 -7.30 -13.39
N ALA A 305 -10.14 -6.02 -13.15
CA ALA A 305 -10.59 -5.10 -14.18
C ALA A 305 -9.52 -4.87 -15.27
N ILE A 306 -8.27 -4.63 -14.87
CA ILE A 306 -7.17 -4.37 -15.80
C ILE A 306 -6.76 -5.64 -16.54
N ALA A 307 -6.75 -6.81 -15.88
CA ALA A 307 -6.51 -8.09 -16.55
C ALA A 307 -7.58 -8.36 -17.63
N PHE A 308 -8.86 -8.17 -17.31
CA PHE A 308 -9.94 -8.34 -18.28
C PHE A 308 -9.79 -7.39 -19.46
N TYR A 309 -9.54 -6.10 -19.17
CA TYR A 309 -9.32 -5.11 -20.21
C TYR A 309 -8.14 -5.48 -21.11
N ALA A 310 -6.99 -5.81 -20.53
CA ALA A 310 -5.77 -6.15 -21.25
C ALA A 310 -5.96 -7.42 -22.12
N PHE A 311 -6.50 -8.50 -21.54
CA PHE A 311 -6.72 -9.74 -22.27
C PHE A 311 -7.78 -9.59 -23.36
N TYR A 312 -8.85 -8.82 -23.13
CA TYR A 312 -9.82 -8.49 -24.18
C TYR A 312 -9.16 -7.74 -25.33
N LYS A 313 -8.24 -6.82 -25.06
CA LYS A 313 -7.51 -6.13 -26.13
C LYS A 313 -6.68 -7.07 -26.98
N MET A 314 -6.15 -8.15 -26.40
CA MET A 314 -5.33 -9.15 -27.10
C MET A 314 -6.18 -10.16 -27.87
N THR A 315 -7.27 -10.66 -27.27
CA THR A 315 -8.10 -11.75 -27.82
C THR A 315 -9.27 -11.28 -28.67
N LYS A 316 -9.77 -10.06 -28.42
CA LYS A 316 -11.04 -9.52 -28.94
C LYS A 316 -12.26 -10.41 -28.62
N ASP A 317 -12.17 -11.26 -27.61
CA ASP A 317 -13.25 -12.15 -27.17
C ASP A 317 -13.45 -12.01 -25.66
N GLU A 318 -14.67 -11.66 -25.25
CA GLU A 318 -14.99 -11.36 -23.85
C GLU A 318 -14.96 -12.61 -22.96
N LEU A 319 -15.37 -13.78 -23.47
CA LEU A 319 -15.32 -15.03 -22.71
C LEU A 319 -13.86 -15.45 -22.48
N ALA A 320 -13.03 -15.31 -23.51
CA ALA A 320 -11.59 -15.52 -23.42
C ALA A 320 -10.91 -14.58 -22.41
N ALA A 321 -11.25 -13.29 -22.44
CA ALA A 321 -10.72 -12.30 -21.52
C ALA A 321 -11.14 -12.59 -20.07
N MET A 322 -12.40 -12.99 -19.86
CA MET A 322 -12.91 -13.40 -18.56
C MET A 322 -12.15 -14.62 -18.02
N ALA A 323 -11.96 -15.66 -18.84
CA ALA A 323 -11.22 -16.86 -18.46
C ALA A 323 -9.77 -16.53 -18.07
N GLY A 324 -9.07 -15.71 -18.86
CA GLY A 324 -7.73 -15.23 -18.52
C GLY A 324 -7.69 -14.45 -17.21
N SER A 325 -8.72 -13.65 -16.93
CA SER A 325 -8.81 -12.84 -15.69
C SER A 325 -9.04 -13.70 -14.46
N ILE A 326 -9.88 -14.74 -14.56
CA ILE A 326 -10.09 -15.73 -13.49
C ILE A 326 -8.76 -16.41 -13.14
N LEU A 327 -8.04 -16.89 -14.16
CA LEU A 327 -6.75 -17.56 -14.00
C LEU A 327 -5.67 -16.64 -13.41
N TYR A 328 -5.71 -15.35 -13.75
CA TYR A 328 -4.73 -14.38 -13.27
C TYR A 328 -5.01 -13.95 -11.82
N ALA A 329 -6.24 -13.52 -11.54
CA ALA A 329 -6.63 -13.04 -10.22
C ALA A 329 -6.65 -14.16 -9.18
N GLY A 330 -7.09 -15.33 -9.63
CA GLY A 330 -7.20 -16.56 -8.85
C GLY A 330 -5.97 -17.44 -8.86
N ASN A 331 -4.79 -16.94 -9.21
CA ASN A 331 -3.56 -17.75 -9.12
C ASN A 331 -3.07 -17.83 -7.66
N LEU A 332 -2.56 -18.99 -7.25
CA LEU A 332 -2.18 -19.27 -5.86
C LEU A 332 -1.03 -18.38 -5.36
N TYR A 333 0.04 -18.18 -6.15
CA TYR A 333 1.11 -17.23 -5.79
C TYR A 333 0.59 -15.79 -5.64
N ARG A 334 -0.40 -15.39 -6.45
CA ARG A 334 -1.02 -14.07 -6.31
C ARG A 334 -1.81 -13.95 -5.01
N ILE A 335 -2.64 -14.96 -4.70
CA ILE A 335 -3.42 -15.06 -3.46
C ILE A 335 -2.46 -15.01 -2.26
N ASP A 336 -1.35 -15.73 -2.34
CA ASP A 336 -0.29 -15.68 -1.33
C ASP A 336 0.30 -14.27 -1.19
N CYS A 337 0.60 -13.59 -2.29
CA CYS A 337 1.05 -12.20 -2.24
C CYS A 337 0.02 -11.25 -1.65
N LEU A 338 -1.26 -11.48 -1.92
CA LEU A 338 -2.36 -10.67 -1.43
C LEU A 338 -2.51 -10.82 0.09
N HIS A 339 -2.46 -12.03 0.64
CA HIS A 339 -2.76 -12.26 2.05
C HIS A 339 -1.55 -12.29 2.99
N GLN A 340 -0.32 -12.54 2.48
CA GLN A 340 0.93 -12.50 3.28
C GLN A 340 1.59 -11.12 3.30
N ALA A 341 0.79 -10.06 3.16
CA ALA A 341 1.23 -8.67 3.12
C ALA A 341 2.43 -8.40 2.18
N LYS A 342 2.53 -9.11 1.05
CA LYS A 342 3.52 -8.85 0.00
C LYS A 342 3.03 -7.70 -0.88
N VAL A 343 2.67 -6.58 -0.24
CA VAL A 343 1.81 -5.52 -0.77
C VAL A 343 2.38 -4.91 -2.04
N GLY A 344 3.69 -4.62 -2.07
CA GLY A 344 4.36 -4.09 -3.26
C GLY A 344 4.23 -5.03 -4.46
N ARG A 345 4.55 -6.32 -4.28
CA ARG A 345 4.45 -7.36 -5.32
C ARG A 345 3.01 -7.50 -5.82
N CYS A 346 2.05 -7.64 -4.91
CA CYS A 346 0.64 -7.79 -5.26
C CYS A 346 0.11 -6.56 -6.02
N SER A 347 0.48 -5.36 -5.60
CA SER A 347 0.09 -4.11 -6.26
C SER A 347 0.69 -3.98 -7.66
N ALA A 348 1.91 -4.45 -7.87
CA ALA A 348 2.55 -4.44 -9.18
C ALA A 348 1.79 -5.32 -10.18
N MET A 349 1.25 -6.47 -9.73
CA MET A 349 0.48 -7.41 -10.56
C MET A 349 -0.76 -6.78 -11.21
N ILE A 350 -1.26 -5.63 -10.73
CA ILE A 350 -2.28 -4.85 -11.43
C ILE A 350 -1.85 -4.53 -12.87
N PHE A 351 -0.56 -4.22 -13.09
CA PHE A 351 -0.05 -3.60 -14.31
C PHE A 351 0.67 -4.56 -15.26
N TYR A 352 1.03 -5.76 -14.82
CA TYR A 352 1.67 -6.78 -15.68
C TYR A 352 0.83 -7.08 -16.93
N PRO A 353 -0.52 -7.25 -16.84
CA PRO A 353 -1.34 -7.50 -18.03
C PRO A 353 -1.27 -6.36 -19.05
N LEU A 354 -1.18 -5.09 -18.63
CA LEU A 354 -1.09 -3.96 -19.56
C LEU A 354 0.25 -3.93 -20.30
N VAL A 355 1.35 -4.20 -19.60
CA VAL A 355 2.67 -4.27 -20.26
C VAL A 355 2.68 -5.41 -21.27
N LEU A 356 2.18 -6.59 -20.89
CA LEU A 356 2.10 -7.74 -21.79
C LEU A 356 1.18 -7.45 -22.99
N ALA A 357 0.02 -6.83 -22.78
CA ALA A 357 -0.87 -6.42 -23.85
C ALA A 357 -0.22 -5.40 -24.79
N GLY A 358 0.53 -4.45 -24.24
CA GLY A 358 1.31 -3.48 -25.01
C GLY A 358 2.26 -4.17 -26.00
N PHE A 359 3.11 -5.07 -25.52
CA PHE A 359 4.05 -5.82 -26.38
C PHE A 359 3.36 -6.81 -27.33
N TYR A 360 2.32 -7.51 -26.87
CA TYR A 360 1.55 -8.42 -27.71
C TYR A 360 0.94 -7.68 -28.90
N LEU A 361 0.26 -6.56 -28.66
CA LEU A 361 -0.31 -5.73 -29.72
C LEU A 361 0.79 -5.14 -30.60
N LEU A 362 1.91 -4.69 -30.04
CA LEU A 362 3.03 -4.13 -30.79
C LEU A 362 3.55 -5.11 -31.85
N PHE A 363 3.51 -6.40 -31.56
CA PHE A 363 4.03 -7.44 -32.43
C PHE A 363 2.97 -8.16 -33.27
N THR A 364 1.68 -8.03 -32.97
CA THR A 364 0.60 -8.79 -33.63
C THR A 364 -0.43 -7.92 -34.36
N GLU A 365 -0.62 -6.68 -33.94
CA GLU A 365 -1.56 -5.74 -34.51
C GLU A 365 -0.98 -5.11 -35.80
N ASP A 366 -1.86 -4.79 -36.75
CA ASP A 366 -1.47 -4.08 -37.97
C ASP A 366 -0.98 -2.66 -37.64
N VAL A 367 0.13 -2.25 -38.27
CA VAL A 367 0.79 -0.96 -38.03
C VAL A 367 -0.11 0.23 -38.38
N ASP A 368 -0.98 0.07 -39.37
CA ASP A 368 -1.88 1.13 -39.84
C ASP A 368 -3.18 1.19 -39.01
N SER A 369 -3.40 0.23 -38.10
CA SER A 369 -4.58 0.15 -37.28
C SER A 369 -4.67 1.32 -36.27
N LYS A 370 -5.90 1.71 -35.94
CA LYS A 370 -6.15 2.74 -34.91
C LYS A 370 -5.68 2.28 -33.53
N GLU A 371 -5.72 0.98 -33.27
CA GLU A 371 -5.30 0.41 -31.99
C GLU A 371 -3.78 0.46 -31.85
N TYR A 372 -3.03 0.28 -32.95
CA TYR A 372 -1.57 0.37 -32.97
C TYR A 372 -1.06 1.70 -32.40
N LYS A 373 -1.72 2.81 -32.78
CA LYS A 373 -1.38 4.18 -32.34
C LYS A 373 -1.72 4.48 -30.87
N LYS A 374 -2.30 3.51 -30.15
CA LYS A 374 -2.60 3.60 -28.71
C LYS A 374 -1.67 2.75 -27.86
N ILE A 375 -0.85 1.89 -28.48
CA ILE A 375 0.02 0.94 -27.78
C ILE A 375 0.98 1.65 -26.82
N TRP A 376 1.48 2.83 -27.21
CA TRP A 376 2.34 3.62 -26.35
C TRP A 376 1.71 3.90 -24.98
N GLY A 377 0.39 4.13 -24.93
CA GLY A 377 -0.34 4.38 -23.69
C GLY A 377 -0.41 3.17 -22.77
N TYR A 378 -0.55 1.95 -23.33
CA TYR A 378 -0.52 0.72 -22.54
C TYR A 378 0.83 0.51 -21.88
N LEU A 379 1.91 0.74 -22.63
CA LEU A 379 3.27 0.62 -22.12
C LEU A 379 3.59 1.72 -21.09
N THR A 380 3.24 2.98 -21.36
CA THR A 380 3.44 4.09 -20.41
C THR A 380 2.70 3.85 -19.10
N ILE A 381 1.40 3.52 -19.14
CA ILE A 381 0.60 3.29 -17.93
C ILE A 381 1.07 2.03 -17.20
N GLY A 382 1.37 0.96 -17.94
CA GLY A 382 1.87 -0.29 -17.37
C GLY A 382 3.19 -0.10 -16.61
N PHE A 383 4.21 0.48 -17.25
CA PHE A 383 5.50 0.72 -16.59
C PHE A 383 5.42 1.78 -15.49
N THR A 384 4.58 2.82 -15.65
CA THR A 384 4.33 3.80 -14.59
C THR A 384 3.73 3.12 -13.36
N GLY A 385 2.71 2.28 -13.55
CA GLY A 385 2.09 1.54 -12.45
C GLY A 385 3.06 0.60 -11.75
N LEU A 386 3.95 -0.07 -12.50
CA LEU A 386 5.01 -0.90 -11.92
C LEU A 386 6.00 -0.06 -11.08
N LEU A 387 6.47 1.07 -11.61
CA LEU A 387 7.35 1.99 -10.90
C LEU A 387 6.71 2.49 -9.60
N MET A 388 5.43 2.85 -9.67
CA MET A 388 4.68 3.46 -8.57
C MET A 388 4.20 2.48 -7.49
N THR A 389 4.28 1.18 -7.71
CA THR A 389 3.87 0.16 -6.73
C THR A 389 5.05 -0.65 -6.21
N HIS A 390 5.92 -1.12 -7.09
CA HIS A 390 7.10 -1.91 -6.74
C HIS A 390 8.17 -1.77 -7.82
N MET A 391 9.11 -0.85 -7.61
CA MET A 391 10.17 -0.53 -8.57
C MET A 391 10.97 -1.77 -9.01
N LEU A 392 11.22 -2.71 -8.11
CA LEU A 392 11.92 -3.97 -8.45
C LEU A 392 11.14 -4.81 -9.46
N SER A 393 9.81 -4.88 -9.35
CA SER A 393 8.96 -5.53 -10.36
C SER A 393 9.07 -4.83 -11.72
N GLY A 394 9.15 -3.50 -11.71
CA GLY A 394 9.41 -2.70 -12.91
C GLY A 394 10.74 -3.06 -13.57
N LEU A 395 11.82 -3.17 -12.79
CA LEU A 395 13.14 -3.58 -13.25
C LEU A 395 13.13 -4.98 -13.87
N MET A 396 12.46 -5.94 -13.21
CA MET A 396 12.33 -7.31 -13.71
C MET A 396 11.58 -7.37 -15.04
N VAL A 397 10.43 -6.70 -15.14
CA VAL A 397 9.63 -6.65 -16.37
C VAL A 397 10.38 -5.92 -17.49
N ALA A 398 11.19 -4.91 -17.16
CA ALA A 398 12.02 -4.21 -18.15
C ALA A 398 13.04 -5.16 -18.81
N VAL A 399 13.64 -6.09 -18.07
CA VAL A 399 14.56 -7.11 -18.66
C VAL A 399 13.81 -8.02 -19.64
N TYR A 400 12.63 -8.51 -19.27
CA TYR A 400 11.80 -9.29 -20.20
C TYR A 400 11.36 -8.49 -21.42
N ALA A 401 11.03 -7.21 -21.25
CA ALA A 401 10.69 -6.32 -22.35
C ALA A 401 11.87 -6.10 -23.31
N VAL A 402 13.08 -5.90 -22.79
CA VAL A 402 14.31 -5.83 -23.61
C VAL A 402 14.53 -7.15 -24.35
N ALA A 403 14.42 -8.29 -23.67
CA ALA A 403 14.56 -9.61 -24.31
C ALA A 403 13.52 -9.82 -25.42
N ALA A 404 12.26 -9.45 -25.19
CA ALA A 404 11.20 -9.52 -26.20
C ALA A 404 11.49 -8.61 -27.41
N CYS A 405 11.99 -7.39 -27.17
CA CYS A 405 12.43 -6.47 -28.22
C CYS A 405 13.59 -7.04 -29.05
N LEU A 406 14.56 -7.71 -28.41
CA LEU A 406 15.70 -8.34 -29.09
C LEU A 406 15.25 -9.52 -29.95
N VAL A 407 14.38 -10.39 -29.43
CA VAL A 407 13.80 -11.51 -30.21
C VAL A 407 13.01 -10.99 -31.42
N MET A 408 12.30 -9.87 -31.24
CA MET A 408 11.46 -9.26 -32.26
C MET A 408 12.12 -8.06 -32.96
N LEU A 409 13.45 -8.01 -33.03
CA LEU A 409 14.22 -6.84 -33.47
C LEU A 409 13.78 -6.32 -34.85
N LYS A 410 13.51 -7.22 -35.80
CA LYS A 410 13.01 -6.86 -37.14
C LYS A 410 11.68 -6.08 -37.09
N LYS A 411 10.80 -6.39 -36.13
CA LYS A 411 9.54 -5.65 -35.93
C LYS A 411 9.77 -4.35 -35.16
N VAL A 412 10.68 -4.35 -34.20
CA VAL A 412 11.06 -3.17 -33.40
C VAL A 412 11.63 -2.06 -34.29
N LEU A 413 12.49 -2.40 -35.24
CA LEU A 413 13.14 -1.43 -36.14
C LEU A 413 12.22 -0.84 -37.21
N ARG A 414 10.95 -1.24 -37.29
CA ARG A 414 9.99 -0.57 -38.17
C ARG A 414 9.74 0.84 -37.64
N LYS A 415 9.75 1.85 -38.53
CA LYS A 415 9.59 3.27 -38.17
C LYS A 415 8.39 3.54 -37.26
N ALA A 416 7.25 2.92 -37.55
CA ALA A 416 6.03 3.08 -36.75
C ALA A 416 6.17 2.44 -35.35
N THR A 417 6.72 1.23 -35.26
CA THR A 417 6.98 0.55 -33.98
C THR A 417 7.93 1.38 -33.10
N LEU A 418 9.04 1.84 -33.67
CA LEU A 418 10.02 2.66 -32.96
C LEU A 418 9.39 3.97 -32.46
N LEU A 419 8.54 4.60 -33.26
CA LEU A 419 7.82 5.81 -32.84
C LEU A 419 6.90 5.55 -31.63
N GLU A 420 6.15 4.45 -31.62
CA GLU A 420 5.29 4.10 -30.48
C GLU A 420 6.10 3.74 -29.23
N LEU A 421 7.24 3.06 -29.38
CA LEU A 421 8.16 2.80 -28.26
C LEU A 421 8.79 4.09 -27.72
N MET A 422 9.19 5.02 -28.58
CA MET A 422 9.73 6.32 -28.17
C MET A 422 8.68 7.18 -27.47
N LYS A 423 7.42 7.16 -27.95
CA LYS A 423 6.30 7.80 -27.23
C LYS A 423 6.06 7.15 -25.88
N ALA A 424 6.14 5.82 -25.79
CA ALA A 424 5.94 5.10 -24.54
C ALA A 424 7.01 5.49 -23.51
N ALA A 425 8.29 5.48 -23.92
CA ALA A 425 9.42 5.84 -23.08
C ALA A 425 9.39 7.32 -22.68
N GLY A 426 9.15 8.23 -23.63
CA GLY A 426 9.01 9.66 -23.34
C GLY A 426 7.84 9.97 -22.42
N GLY A 427 6.67 9.35 -22.69
CA GLY A 427 5.49 9.46 -21.83
C GLY A 427 5.73 8.91 -20.43
N PHE A 428 6.44 7.79 -20.30
CA PHE A 428 6.83 7.23 -19.00
C PHE A 428 7.76 8.17 -18.24
N VAL A 429 8.82 8.69 -18.86
CA VAL A 429 9.76 9.60 -18.18
C VAL A 429 9.03 10.86 -17.73
N LEU A 430 8.34 11.56 -18.64
CA LEU A 430 7.67 12.83 -18.35
C LEU A 430 6.59 12.69 -17.27
N LEU A 431 5.79 11.62 -17.32
CA LEU A 431 4.75 11.36 -16.34
C LEU A 431 5.31 11.06 -14.94
N ASN A 432 6.53 10.53 -14.85
CA ASN A 432 7.14 10.13 -13.58
C ASN A 432 8.24 11.08 -13.09
N LEU A 433 8.49 12.22 -13.73
CA LEU A 433 9.50 13.19 -13.28
C LEU A 433 9.30 13.62 -11.82
N TRP A 434 8.06 13.80 -11.37
CA TRP A 434 7.72 14.14 -9.99
C TRP A 434 8.30 13.18 -8.93
N PHE A 435 8.54 11.92 -9.32
CA PHE A 435 9.16 10.87 -8.50
C PHE A 435 10.63 10.66 -8.89
N LEU A 436 10.93 10.52 -10.19
CA LEU A 436 12.27 10.21 -10.69
C LEU A 436 13.30 11.27 -10.31
N VAL A 437 12.93 12.56 -10.33
CA VAL A 437 13.85 13.65 -9.98
C VAL A 437 14.31 13.59 -8.53
N PRO A 438 13.43 13.60 -7.50
CA PRO A 438 13.86 13.46 -6.11
C PRO A 438 14.56 12.13 -5.84
N PHE A 439 14.04 11.02 -6.40
CA PHE A 439 14.65 9.70 -6.28
C PHE A 439 16.11 9.68 -6.78
N LEU A 440 16.36 10.14 -8.01
CA LEU A 440 17.69 10.17 -8.59
C LEU A 440 18.61 11.14 -7.86
N SER A 441 18.09 12.29 -7.41
CA SER A 441 18.83 13.25 -6.58
C SER A 441 19.37 12.55 -5.33
N TYR A 442 18.53 11.77 -4.63
CA TYR A 442 18.94 11.07 -3.42
C TYR A 442 19.85 9.88 -3.69
N MET A 443 19.56 9.09 -4.73
CA MET A 443 20.39 7.95 -5.12
C MET A 443 21.79 8.34 -5.60
N CYS A 444 21.96 9.54 -6.14
CA CYS A 444 23.25 10.00 -6.66
C CYS A 444 24.04 10.88 -5.68
N SER A 445 23.36 11.64 -4.80
CA SER A 445 24.02 12.69 -4.00
C SER A 445 24.06 12.43 -2.51
N GLU A 446 23.14 11.62 -1.97
CA GLU A 446 23.02 11.46 -0.52
C GLU A 446 23.93 10.38 0.05
N LYS A 447 24.35 10.59 1.31
CA LYS A 447 25.11 9.62 2.11
C LYS A 447 24.13 8.80 2.95
N LEU A 448 23.42 7.86 2.31
CA LEU A 448 22.56 6.90 2.99
C LEU A 448 23.15 5.48 2.96
N LEU A 449 22.63 4.60 3.82
CA LEU A 449 23.05 3.20 3.88
C LEU A 449 22.87 2.46 2.55
N ILE A 450 21.81 2.74 1.78
CA ILE A 450 21.58 2.13 0.47
C ILE A 450 22.67 2.49 -0.56
N ASN A 451 23.07 3.76 -0.64
CA ASN A 451 24.07 4.24 -1.59
C ASN A 451 25.43 3.59 -1.31
N SER A 452 25.80 3.46 -0.03
CA SER A 452 27.07 2.84 0.36
C SER A 452 27.12 1.34 0.10
N ARG A 453 26.00 0.62 0.30
CA ARG A 453 25.91 -0.83 0.02
C ARG A 453 26.02 -1.12 -1.48
N LEU A 454 25.34 -0.34 -2.33
CA LEU A 454 25.37 -0.50 -3.79
C LEU A 454 26.72 -0.10 -4.42
N GLY A 455 27.46 0.81 -3.78
CA GLY A 455 28.75 1.32 -4.26
C GLY A 455 29.96 0.41 -3.98
N ARG A 456 29.81 -0.69 -3.22
CA ARG A 456 30.92 -1.61 -2.93
C ARG A 456 31.36 -2.36 -4.19
N VAL A 457 32.63 -2.18 -4.57
CA VAL A 457 33.27 -2.91 -5.67
C VAL A 457 33.67 -4.31 -5.18
N ILE A 458 33.36 -5.32 -5.97
CA ILE A 458 33.66 -6.72 -5.66
C ILE A 458 35.12 -7.03 -6.00
N GLY A 459 35.84 -7.71 -5.11
CA GLY A 459 37.22 -8.18 -5.36
C GLY A 459 37.27 -9.45 -6.21
N GLU A 460 38.45 -9.77 -6.77
CA GLU A 460 38.62 -10.86 -7.74
C GLU A 460 38.38 -12.28 -7.15
N GLU A 461 38.53 -12.49 -5.84
CA GLU A 461 38.34 -13.81 -5.17
C GLU A 461 36.94 -13.99 -4.53
N THR A 462 35.90 -13.37 -5.07
CA THR A 462 34.60 -13.34 -4.39
C THR A 462 33.70 -14.53 -4.72
N ASP A 463 33.16 -15.19 -3.69
CA ASP A 463 32.16 -16.25 -3.85
C ASP A 463 30.78 -15.67 -4.20
N TYR A 464 30.42 -15.73 -5.48
CA TYR A 464 29.12 -15.28 -5.98
C TYR A 464 27.93 -16.07 -5.43
N TYR A 465 28.11 -17.33 -5.00
CA TYR A 465 27.04 -18.10 -4.38
C TYR A 465 26.69 -17.51 -3.01
N ALA A 466 27.70 -17.19 -2.19
CA ALA A 466 27.50 -16.48 -0.93
C ALA A 466 26.92 -15.07 -1.14
N LEU A 467 27.37 -14.33 -2.17
CA LEU A 467 26.84 -13.00 -2.44
C LEU A 467 25.36 -13.00 -2.88
N LEU A 468 24.94 -14.06 -3.57
CA LEU A 468 23.58 -14.23 -4.11
C LEU A 468 22.77 -15.30 -3.35
N GLU A 469 23.13 -15.58 -2.09
CA GLU A 469 22.52 -16.62 -1.27
C GLU A 469 20.99 -16.49 -1.25
N ASP A 470 20.47 -15.31 -0.89
CA ASP A 470 19.04 -14.98 -0.90
C ASP A 470 18.33 -15.29 -2.22
N PHE A 471 19.04 -15.17 -3.35
CA PHE A 471 18.47 -15.45 -4.66
C PHE A 471 18.50 -16.95 -4.96
N THR A 472 19.66 -17.58 -4.79
CA THR A 472 19.92 -18.98 -5.17
C THR A 472 19.21 -19.99 -4.29
N GLN A 473 19.02 -19.71 -3.00
CA GLN A 473 18.30 -20.61 -2.07
C GLN A 473 16.79 -20.65 -2.33
N GLU A 474 16.22 -19.60 -2.92
CA GLU A 474 14.80 -19.52 -3.24
C GLU A 474 14.42 -20.18 -4.58
N GLY A 475 15.40 -20.60 -5.39
CA GLY A 475 15.11 -21.38 -6.57
C GLY A 475 14.31 -22.63 -6.21
N LYS A 476 13.29 -22.96 -6.99
CA LYS A 476 12.43 -24.12 -6.71
C LYS A 476 12.57 -25.22 -7.75
N ASP A 477 12.43 -26.47 -7.32
CA ASP A 477 12.27 -27.56 -8.27
C ASP A 477 10.82 -27.62 -8.76
N LEU A 478 10.57 -28.34 -9.86
CA LEU A 478 9.24 -28.39 -10.47
C LEU A 478 8.17 -28.89 -9.50
N TYR A 479 8.52 -29.85 -8.63
CA TYR A 479 7.63 -30.35 -7.57
C TYR A 479 7.09 -29.20 -6.70
N HIS A 480 7.98 -28.33 -6.21
CA HIS A 480 7.62 -27.21 -5.35
C HIS A 480 6.83 -26.14 -6.10
N LEU A 481 7.17 -25.87 -7.36
CA LEU A 481 6.43 -24.93 -8.23
C LEU A 481 5.02 -25.41 -8.62
N VAL A 482 4.65 -26.63 -8.27
CA VAL A 482 3.32 -27.21 -8.52
C VAL A 482 2.53 -27.43 -7.23
N LEU A 483 3.19 -27.79 -6.12
CA LEU A 483 2.49 -28.25 -4.91
C LEU A 483 2.56 -27.28 -3.72
N GLU A 484 3.48 -26.31 -3.72
CA GLU A 484 3.56 -25.34 -2.62
C GLU A 484 2.51 -24.23 -2.72
N ARG A 485 2.41 -23.46 -1.64
CA ARG A 485 1.44 -22.37 -1.47
C ARG A 485 1.70 -21.17 -2.39
N ASP A 486 2.89 -21.02 -2.95
CA ASP A 486 3.30 -19.92 -3.83
C ASP A 486 3.62 -20.45 -5.25
N SER A 487 2.84 -21.43 -5.71
CA SER A 487 3.00 -22.18 -6.96
C SER A 487 2.19 -21.63 -8.15
N LEU A 488 2.23 -22.35 -9.28
CA LEU A 488 1.36 -22.10 -10.44
C LEU A 488 -0.13 -22.19 -10.09
N GLY A 489 -0.49 -22.93 -9.06
CA GLY A 489 -1.88 -23.22 -8.71
C GLY A 489 -2.55 -24.21 -9.67
N TYR A 490 -3.61 -24.86 -9.17
CA TYR A 490 -4.25 -25.97 -9.86
C TYR A 490 -5.01 -25.56 -11.12
N ALA A 491 -5.60 -24.36 -11.13
CA ALA A 491 -6.34 -23.86 -12.29
C ALA A 491 -5.44 -23.63 -13.51
N LEU A 492 -4.25 -23.02 -13.32
CA LEU A 492 -3.27 -22.85 -14.41
C LEU A 492 -2.65 -24.19 -14.81
N LEU A 493 -2.36 -25.08 -13.86
CA LEU A 493 -1.85 -26.41 -14.18
C LEU A 493 -2.82 -27.20 -15.06
N LEU A 494 -4.11 -27.23 -14.69
CA LEU A 494 -5.16 -27.87 -15.48
C LEU A 494 -5.21 -27.30 -16.90
N LEU A 495 -5.13 -25.97 -17.03
CA LEU A 495 -5.09 -25.31 -18.33
C LEU A 495 -3.84 -25.69 -19.15
N LEU A 496 -2.66 -25.76 -18.53
CA LEU A 496 -1.42 -26.17 -19.21
C LEU A 496 -1.51 -27.60 -19.72
N ILE A 497 -2.07 -28.52 -18.93
CA ILE A 497 -2.32 -29.90 -19.34
C ILE A 497 -3.30 -29.93 -20.52
N LEU A 498 -4.42 -29.22 -20.41
CA LEU A 498 -5.41 -29.09 -21.50
C LEU A 498 -4.78 -28.51 -22.77
N TYR A 499 -3.92 -27.51 -22.65
CA TYR A 499 -3.23 -26.92 -23.79
C TYR A 499 -2.35 -27.94 -24.51
N VAL A 500 -1.56 -28.74 -23.77
CA VAL A 500 -0.70 -29.78 -24.33
C VAL A 500 -1.52 -30.89 -25.00
N VAL A 501 -2.57 -31.38 -24.33
CA VAL A 501 -3.45 -32.44 -24.86
C VAL A 501 -4.19 -32.02 -26.13
N THR A 502 -4.48 -30.72 -26.29
CA THR A 502 -5.19 -30.19 -27.46
C THR A 502 -4.29 -29.82 -28.62
N ILE A 503 -2.96 -29.88 -28.50
CA ILE A 503 -2.02 -29.59 -29.60
C ILE A 503 -2.38 -30.31 -30.92
N PRO A 504 -2.74 -31.62 -30.93
CA PRO A 504 -3.05 -32.34 -32.16
C PRO A 504 -4.27 -31.80 -32.93
N ILE A 505 -5.23 -31.17 -32.23
CA ILE A 505 -6.47 -30.65 -32.81
C ILE A 505 -6.42 -29.15 -33.11
N GLN A 506 -5.33 -28.48 -32.76
CA GLN A 506 -5.13 -27.04 -33.03
C GLN A 506 -4.92 -26.79 -34.53
N LYS A 507 -5.61 -25.78 -35.05
CA LYS A 507 -5.49 -25.37 -36.46
C LYS A 507 -4.12 -24.75 -36.70
N LYS A 508 -3.26 -25.41 -37.47
CA LYS A 508 -1.86 -24.98 -37.70
C LYS A 508 -1.75 -23.62 -38.39
N ASP A 509 -2.69 -23.29 -39.28
CA ASP A 509 -2.67 -22.05 -40.07
C ASP A 509 -3.35 -20.87 -39.36
N ASP A 510 -3.97 -21.09 -38.20
CA ASP A 510 -4.59 -20.01 -37.42
C ASP A 510 -3.51 -19.16 -36.72
N SER A 511 -3.59 -17.84 -36.91
CA SER A 511 -2.71 -16.88 -36.27
C SER A 511 -2.77 -16.99 -34.74
N LEU A 512 -3.92 -17.32 -34.14
CA LEU A 512 -4.06 -17.49 -32.70
C LEU A 512 -3.28 -18.71 -32.20
N THR A 513 -3.22 -19.80 -32.96
CA THR A 513 -2.39 -20.97 -32.66
C THR A 513 -0.89 -20.60 -32.64
N GLY A 514 -0.45 -19.78 -33.59
CA GLY A 514 0.93 -19.27 -33.58
C GLY A 514 1.23 -18.45 -32.33
N ARG A 515 0.30 -17.56 -31.96
CA ARG A 515 0.41 -16.70 -30.77
C ARG A 515 0.36 -17.51 -29.46
N SER A 516 -0.49 -18.51 -29.36
CA SER A 516 -0.61 -19.37 -28.18
C SER A 516 0.67 -20.19 -27.95
N ARG A 517 1.32 -20.69 -29.03
CA ARG A 517 2.62 -21.37 -28.93
C ARG A 517 3.74 -20.45 -28.43
N TRP A 518 3.77 -19.19 -28.88
CA TRP A 518 4.71 -18.20 -28.36
C TRP A 518 4.48 -17.92 -26.87
N LEU A 519 3.22 -17.75 -26.45
CA LEU A 519 2.88 -17.54 -25.04
C LEU A 519 3.17 -18.77 -24.18
N PHE A 520 2.95 -19.97 -24.69
CA PHE A 520 3.31 -21.22 -24.02
C PHE A 520 4.82 -21.34 -23.85
N GLY A 521 5.60 -21.12 -24.92
CA GLY A 521 7.06 -21.09 -24.83
C GLY A 521 7.58 -20.01 -23.88
N GLY A 522 6.95 -18.82 -23.89
CA GLY A 522 7.23 -17.75 -22.93
C GLY A 522 6.93 -18.17 -21.48
N THR A 523 5.81 -18.84 -21.25
CA THR A 523 5.44 -19.39 -19.93
C THR A 523 6.47 -20.40 -19.43
N LEU A 524 6.93 -21.31 -20.30
CA LEU A 524 7.97 -22.29 -19.95
C LEU A 524 9.32 -21.60 -19.66
N LEU A 525 9.69 -20.59 -20.45
CA LEU A 525 10.92 -19.83 -20.24
C LEU A 525 10.90 -19.07 -18.90
N THR A 526 9.81 -18.36 -18.61
CA THR A 526 9.68 -17.60 -17.36
C THR A 526 9.57 -18.52 -16.16
N LEU A 527 8.93 -19.69 -16.30
CA LEU A 527 8.91 -20.72 -15.27
C LEU A 527 10.32 -21.27 -15.02
N TRP A 528 11.09 -21.52 -16.07
CA TRP A 528 12.48 -21.96 -15.93
C TRP A 528 13.34 -20.94 -15.18
N VAL A 529 13.13 -19.63 -15.38
CA VAL A 529 13.80 -18.58 -14.60
C VAL A 529 13.50 -18.68 -13.10
N CYS A 530 12.38 -19.28 -12.69
CA CYS A 530 12.05 -19.51 -11.29
C CYS A 530 12.68 -20.80 -10.72
N MET A 531 13.30 -21.63 -11.56
CA MET A 531 13.82 -22.94 -11.16
C MET A 531 15.27 -22.88 -10.67
N LYS A 532 15.64 -23.78 -9.75
CA LYS A 532 17.04 -23.94 -9.28
C LYS A 532 18.03 -24.19 -10.43
N SER A 533 17.56 -24.76 -11.54
CA SER A 533 18.37 -25.05 -12.72
C SER A 533 18.69 -23.84 -13.59
N PHE A 534 18.13 -22.66 -13.30
CA PHE A 534 18.47 -21.44 -14.03
C PHE A 534 19.86 -20.95 -13.60
N PRO A 535 20.79 -20.68 -14.54
CA PRO A 535 22.20 -20.43 -14.22
C PRO A 535 22.46 -18.98 -13.77
N VAL A 536 21.85 -18.58 -12.65
CA VAL A 536 21.91 -17.20 -12.12
C VAL A 536 23.35 -16.77 -11.84
N VAL A 537 24.12 -17.64 -11.19
CA VAL A 537 25.48 -17.33 -10.75
C VAL A 537 26.41 -17.20 -11.95
N GLU A 538 26.27 -18.06 -12.94
CA GLU A 538 27.05 -18.00 -14.18
C GLU A 538 26.76 -16.71 -14.94
N ILE A 539 25.48 -16.28 -15.01
CA ILE A 539 25.10 -15.01 -15.64
C ILE A 539 25.65 -13.82 -14.82
N ALA A 540 25.56 -13.87 -13.49
CA ALA A 540 26.06 -12.82 -12.62
C ALA A 540 27.58 -12.60 -12.78
N ARG A 541 28.34 -13.66 -13.06
CA ARG A 541 29.80 -13.59 -13.30
C ARG A 541 30.16 -12.92 -14.63
N LEU A 542 29.24 -12.80 -15.58
CA LEU A 542 29.53 -12.18 -16.88
C LEU A 542 29.79 -10.68 -16.79
N SER A 543 29.17 -9.99 -15.83
CA SER A 543 29.42 -8.57 -15.57
C SER A 543 28.89 -8.13 -14.21
N ASP A 544 29.50 -7.07 -13.66
CA ASP A 544 29.03 -6.39 -12.45
C ASP A 544 27.57 -5.89 -12.58
N ILE A 545 27.11 -5.57 -13.79
CA ILE A 545 25.72 -5.18 -14.05
C ILE A 545 24.76 -6.33 -13.77
N PHE A 546 25.07 -7.55 -14.24
CA PHE A 546 24.23 -8.72 -13.99
C PHE A 546 24.25 -9.12 -12.52
N TYR A 547 25.42 -9.07 -11.88
CA TYR A 547 25.53 -9.26 -10.45
C TYR A 547 24.64 -8.28 -9.67
N LYS A 548 24.80 -6.96 -9.91
CA LYS A 548 24.01 -5.93 -9.24
C LYS A 548 22.51 -6.10 -9.50
N TYR A 549 22.12 -6.52 -10.70
CA TYR A 549 20.74 -6.83 -11.02
C TYR A 549 20.19 -7.98 -10.16
N PHE A 550 20.85 -9.14 -10.09
CA PHE A 550 20.38 -10.26 -9.27
C PHE A 550 20.43 -9.95 -7.77
N LYS A 551 21.47 -9.23 -7.33
CA LYS A 551 21.58 -8.79 -5.93
C LYS A 551 20.49 -7.80 -5.53
N THR A 552 20.11 -6.89 -6.42
CA THR A 552 19.06 -5.88 -6.17
C THR A 552 17.66 -6.46 -6.29
N THR A 553 17.43 -7.31 -7.30
CA THR A 553 16.11 -7.91 -7.50
C THR A 553 15.73 -8.83 -6.36
N GLN A 554 16.69 -9.52 -5.73
CA GLN A 554 16.55 -10.48 -4.61
C GLN A 554 15.49 -11.57 -4.88
N TYR A 555 15.55 -12.72 -4.18
CA TYR A 555 14.46 -13.71 -4.16
C TYR A 555 13.95 -14.19 -5.54
N GLN A 556 14.47 -15.33 -6.01
CA GLN A 556 14.16 -15.87 -7.33
C GLN A 556 12.65 -16.08 -7.58
N ILE A 557 11.86 -16.36 -6.52
CA ILE A 557 10.41 -16.54 -6.64
C ILE A 557 9.67 -15.27 -7.07
N ARG A 558 10.28 -14.07 -6.97
CA ARG A 558 9.68 -12.81 -7.45
C ARG A 558 9.36 -12.85 -8.95
N PHE A 559 10.11 -13.65 -9.72
CA PHE A 559 9.92 -13.80 -11.18
C PHE A 559 8.62 -14.55 -11.54
N MET A 560 8.00 -15.22 -10.57
CA MET A 560 6.76 -15.97 -10.76
C MET A 560 5.60 -15.09 -11.24
N SER A 561 5.57 -13.81 -10.85
CA SER A 561 4.58 -12.83 -11.34
C SER A 561 4.55 -12.71 -12.86
N VAL A 562 5.72 -12.84 -13.52
CA VAL A 562 5.83 -12.82 -14.98
C VAL A 562 5.28 -14.12 -15.57
N THR A 563 5.62 -15.26 -14.98
CA THR A 563 5.09 -16.57 -15.40
C THR A 563 3.57 -16.61 -15.37
N ILE A 564 2.97 -16.08 -14.31
CA ILE A 564 1.51 -16.09 -14.12
C ILE A 564 0.80 -15.25 -15.19
N VAL A 565 1.32 -14.06 -15.52
CA VAL A 565 0.69 -13.22 -16.55
C VAL A 565 0.82 -13.84 -17.94
N PHE A 566 1.96 -14.48 -18.25
CA PHE A 566 2.15 -15.21 -19.51
C PHE A 566 1.22 -16.41 -19.60
N ALA A 567 1.11 -17.21 -18.54
CA ALA A 567 0.24 -18.39 -18.49
C ALA A 567 -1.25 -18.01 -18.57
N ALA A 568 -1.68 -16.99 -17.84
CA ALA A 568 -3.06 -16.50 -17.89
C ALA A 568 -3.41 -15.92 -19.26
N CYS A 569 -2.48 -15.19 -19.90
CA CYS A 569 -2.64 -14.72 -21.26
C CYS A 569 -2.72 -15.88 -22.27
N MET A 570 -1.88 -16.91 -22.11
CA MET A 570 -1.96 -18.13 -22.90
C MET A 570 -3.34 -18.78 -22.76
N GLY A 571 -3.90 -18.79 -21.55
CA GLY A 571 -5.26 -19.24 -21.28
C GLY A 571 -6.33 -18.43 -22.00
N ALA A 572 -6.22 -17.10 -21.96
CA ALA A 572 -7.13 -16.23 -22.71
C ALA A 572 -7.06 -16.54 -24.21
N VAL A 573 -5.86 -16.61 -24.80
CA VAL A 573 -5.70 -16.94 -26.22
C VAL A 573 -6.22 -18.35 -26.54
N PHE A 574 -6.04 -19.32 -25.63
CA PHE A 574 -6.58 -20.67 -25.78
C PHE A 574 -8.10 -20.69 -25.90
N PHE A 575 -8.80 -19.95 -25.05
CA PHE A 575 -10.25 -19.78 -25.17
C PHE A 575 -10.65 -19.10 -26.49
N ALA A 576 -9.87 -18.10 -26.92
CA ALA A 576 -10.12 -17.38 -28.17
C ALA A 576 -9.94 -18.23 -29.43
N MET A 577 -9.13 -19.31 -29.38
CA MET A 577 -8.99 -20.26 -30.49
C MET A 577 -10.27 -21.07 -30.77
N LYS A 578 -11.24 -21.10 -29.83
CA LYS A 578 -12.54 -21.78 -29.97
C LYS A 578 -12.42 -23.23 -30.45
N LEU A 579 -11.50 -23.97 -29.83
CA LEU A 579 -11.29 -25.41 -30.11
C LEU A 579 -12.46 -26.28 -29.63
N LEU A 580 -13.20 -25.79 -28.64
CA LEU A 580 -14.43 -26.38 -28.12
C LEU A 580 -15.63 -25.50 -28.50
N LYS A 581 -16.86 -26.04 -28.48
CA LYS A 581 -18.03 -25.19 -28.71
C LYS A 581 -18.25 -24.28 -27.49
N GLU A 582 -19.00 -23.21 -27.71
CA GLU A 582 -19.12 -22.13 -26.72
C GLU A 582 -19.70 -22.61 -25.38
N LYS A 583 -20.65 -23.55 -25.40
CA LYS A 583 -21.21 -24.15 -24.17
C LYS A 583 -20.14 -24.86 -23.34
N GLU A 584 -19.26 -25.64 -23.98
CA GLU A 584 -18.16 -26.34 -23.33
C GLU A 584 -17.11 -25.36 -22.80
N LEU A 585 -16.86 -24.25 -23.50
CA LEU A 585 -15.98 -23.18 -23.00
C LEU A 585 -16.56 -22.51 -21.75
N TRP A 586 -17.87 -22.24 -21.71
CA TRP A 586 -18.53 -21.73 -20.50
C TRP A 586 -18.42 -22.70 -19.33
N LEU A 587 -18.61 -24.00 -19.56
CA LEU A 587 -18.43 -25.03 -18.55
C LEU A 587 -16.98 -25.10 -18.06
N LEU A 588 -16.01 -24.99 -18.97
CA LEU A 588 -14.59 -24.95 -18.61
C LEU A 588 -14.25 -23.70 -17.78
N ALA A 589 -14.75 -22.52 -18.17
CA ALA A 589 -14.57 -21.29 -17.39
C ALA A 589 -15.19 -21.41 -15.99
N GLY A 590 -16.38 -22.01 -15.88
CA GLY A 590 -17.01 -22.32 -14.60
C GLY A 590 -16.19 -23.29 -13.75
N LEU A 591 -15.65 -24.36 -14.35
CA LEU A 591 -14.75 -25.29 -13.66
C LEU A 591 -13.49 -24.58 -13.14
N LEU A 592 -12.85 -23.74 -13.97
CA LEU A 592 -11.67 -22.97 -13.56
C LEU A 592 -11.98 -22.00 -12.41
N LEU A 593 -13.17 -21.38 -12.43
CA LEU A 593 -13.63 -20.56 -11.32
C LEU A 593 -13.84 -21.39 -10.04
N CYS A 594 -14.47 -22.56 -10.13
CA CYS A 594 -14.65 -23.44 -8.97
C CYS A 594 -13.31 -23.89 -8.40
N VAL A 595 -12.35 -24.28 -9.25
CA VAL A 595 -10.99 -24.64 -8.80
C VAL A 595 -10.31 -23.45 -8.13
N THR A 596 -10.47 -22.24 -8.67
CA THR A 596 -9.95 -20.99 -8.09
C THR A 596 -10.54 -20.71 -6.71
N VAL A 597 -11.85 -20.86 -6.54
CA VAL A 597 -12.51 -20.65 -5.25
C VAL A 597 -12.07 -21.73 -4.26
N TRP A 598 -11.98 -22.98 -4.69
CA TRP A 598 -11.54 -24.09 -3.84
C TRP A 598 -10.10 -23.93 -3.34
N GLN A 599 -9.16 -23.49 -4.19
CA GLN A 599 -7.79 -23.25 -3.74
C GLN A 599 -7.67 -22.04 -2.81
N ASP A 600 -8.52 -21.01 -2.98
CA ASP A 600 -8.59 -19.84 -2.11
C ASP A 600 -9.16 -20.23 -0.74
N ASP A 601 -10.15 -21.12 -0.71
CA ASP A 601 -10.72 -21.71 0.50
C ASP A 601 -9.69 -22.57 1.26
N ILE A 602 -8.95 -23.45 0.57
CA ILE A 602 -7.83 -24.18 1.19
C ILE A 602 -6.78 -23.22 1.76
N TYR A 603 -6.49 -22.16 1.02
CA TYR A 603 -5.53 -21.17 1.49
C TYR A 603 -6.06 -20.50 2.77
N PHE A 604 -7.34 -20.13 2.79
CA PHE A 604 -8.03 -19.50 3.92
C PHE A 604 -8.11 -20.39 5.17
N GLU A 605 -8.43 -21.68 5.04
CA GLU A 605 -8.44 -22.63 6.18
C GLU A 605 -7.10 -22.68 6.92
N ASN A 606 -6.02 -22.40 6.21
CA ASN A 606 -4.66 -22.40 6.73
C ASN A 606 -4.19 -21.03 7.25
N MET A 607 -5.02 -19.99 7.19
CA MET A 607 -4.72 -18.65 7.70
C MET A 607 -5.45 -18.38 9.00
N THR A 608 -4.71 -18.18 10.08
CA THR A 608 -5.23 -17.56 11.29
C THR A 608 -5.00 -16.06 11.23
N ALA A 609 -6.08 -15.29 11.07
CA ALA A 609 -6.03 -13.87 11.39
C ALA A 609 -5.85 -13.71 12.89
N GLU A 610 -4.90 -12.87 13.29
CA GLU A 610 -4.76 -12.49 14.68
C GLU A 610 -5.54 -11.17 14.90
N GLU A 611 -6.39 -11.17 15.93
CA GLU A 611 -6.98 -9.94 16.45
C GLU A 611 -5.89 -9.20 17.26
N VAL A 612 -4.95 -8.58 16.54
CA VAL A 612 -4.00 -7.63 17.15
C VAL A 612 -4.52 -6.23 16.88
N TYR A 613 -4.65 -5.43 17.93
CA TYR A 613 -5.01 -4.03 17.79
C TYR A 613 -3.80 -3.25 17.25
N LEU A 614 -3.80 -3.02 15.94
CA LEU A 614 -2.75 -2.32 15.21
C LEU A 614 -3.22 -0.90 14.84
N ASP A 615 -2.99 0.04 15.75
CA ASP A 615 -3.16 1.49 15.53
C ASP A 615 -1.83 2.23 15.77
N THR A 616 -1.80 3.55 15.56
CA THR A 616 -0.59 4.39 15.64
C THR A 616 0.24 4.13 16.91
N VAL A 617 -0.41 3.89 18.06
CA VAL A 617 0.28 3.63 19.34
C VAL A 617 1.14 2.38 19.31
N ASP A 618 0.66 1.30 18.69
CA ASP A 618 1.41 0.04 18.56
C ASP A 618 2.45 0.16 17.45
N LEU A 619 2.13 0.85 16.35
CA LEU A 619 3.08 1.15 15.28
C LEU A 619 4.30 1.95 15.78
N ASN A 620 4.10 2.86 16.73
CA ASN A 620 5.17 3.64 17.33
C ASN A 620 6.08 2.79 18.23
N PHE A 621 5.57 1.71 18.85
CA PHE A 621 6.40 0.77 19.61
C PHE A 621 7.46 0.12 18.71
N TYR A 622 7.06 -0.29 17.50
CA TYR A 622 7.96 -0.84 16.48
C TYR A 622 8.94 0.19 15.88
N GLN A 623 8.84 1.47 16.27
CA GLN A 623 9.70 2.55 15.80
C GLN A 623 10.73 3.02 16.84
N GLY A 624 10.52 2.72 18.14
CA GLY A 624 11.39 3.14 19.24
C GLY A 624 12.50 2.14 19.59
N LYS A 625 13.09 2.28 20.79
CA LYS A 625 14.20 1.44 21.33
C LYS A 625 13.83 -0.04 21.61
N GLY A 626 12.72 -0.53 21.07
CA GLY A 626 12.39 -1.95 21.08
C GLY A 626 13.39 -2.78 20.27
N THR A 627 13.43 -4.08 20.52
CA THR A 627 14.38 -5.02 19.89
C THR A 627 14.21 -5.16 18.36
N THR A 628 13.18 -4.56 17.77
CA THR A 628 12.87 -4.63 16.33
C THR A 628 12.44 -3.27 15.80
N TYR A 629 13.39 -2.44 15.35
CA TYR A 629 13.10 -1.28 14.51
C TYR A 629 12.48 -1.76 13.18
N SER A 630 11.19 -1.52 12.94
CA SER A 630 10.48 -2.01 11.76
C SER A 630 10.61 -1.13 10.51
N VAL A 631 11.74 -0.44 10.33
CA VAL A 631 12.05 0.33 9.10
C VAL A 631 12.56 -0.57 7.95
N GLY A 632 12.13 -1.84 7.94
CA GLY A 632 12.69 -2.90 7.10
C GLY A 632 14.20 -3.03 7.31
N ASN A 633 14.97 -3.02 6.20
CA ASN A 633 16.43 -3.07 6.21
C ASN A 633 17.11 -1.75 6.62
N ALA A 634 16.34 -0.71 6.98
CA ALA A 634 16.83 0.62 7.35
C ALA A 634 17.66 1.31 6.24
N GLU A 635 17.41 0.96 4.99
CA GLU A 635 18.18 1.35 3.80
C GLU A 635 18.32 2.87 3.61
N TYR A 636 17.34 3.65 4.09
CA TYR A 636 17.28 5.10 3.91
C TYR A 636 17.69 5.88 5.15
N LEU A 637 18.33 5.23 6.14
CA LEU A 637 18.98 5.96 7.21
C LEU A 637 20.21 6.70 6.68
N PRO A 638 20.47 7.93 7.17
CA PRO A 638 21.77 8.56 7.03
C PRO A 638 22.91 7.65 7.48
N MET A 639 24.06 7.79 6.84
CA MET A 639 25.25 7.04 7.23
C MET A 639 25.61 7.31 8.69
N ASN A 640 26.07 6.28 9.40
CA ASN A 640 26.53 6.33 10.79
C ASN A 640 25.46 6.60 11.86
N VAL A 641 24.17 6.46 11.52
CA VAL A 641 23.10 6.45 12.53
C VAL A 641 23.19 5.16 13.36
N ASP A 642 23.46 5.31 14.65
CA ASP A 642 23.15 4.32 15.68
C ASP A 642 21.73 4.59 16.21
N ARG A 643 20.82 3.68 15.85
CA ARG A 643 19.42 3.76 16.24
C ARG A 643 19.25 3.75 17.76
N GLN A 644 20.10 3.03 18.50
CA GLN A 644 19.99 2.93 19.96
C GLN A 644 20.31 4.26 20.67
N GLN A 645 21.04 5.14 20.00
CA GLN A 645 21.45 6.46 20.49
C GLN A 645 20.51 7.59 20.02
N LEU A 646 19.40 7.27 19.35
CA LEU A 646 18.37 8.26 19.07
C LEU A 646 17.69 8.69 20.38
N THR A 647 17.49 10.00 20.52
CA THR A 647 16.91 10.67 21.69
C THR A 647 15.84 11.64 21.22
N ASP A 648 14.80 11.82 22.04
CA ASP A 648 13.71 12.76 21.73
C ASP A 648 14.00 14.19 22.24
N GLU A 649 15.12 14.38 22.93
CA GLU A 649 15.50 15.65 23.52
C GLU A 649 16.23 16.56 22.51
N ILE A 650 15.99 17.87 22.63
CA ILE A 650 16.79 18.88 21.96
C ILE A 650 18.09 19.05 22.75
N ILE A 651 19.23 18.83 22.10
CA ILE A 651 20.54 18.94 22.72
C ILE A 651 21.19 20.25 22.27
N ALA A 652 21.30 21.20 23.19
CA ALA A 652 22.00 22.47 22.96
C ALA A 652 23.42 22.41 23.53
N GLN A 653 24.39 22.96 22.79
CA GLN A 653 25.76 23.11 23.28
C GLN A 653 25.85 24.12 24.43
N GLU A 654 26.78 23.92 25.36
CA GLU A 654 27.03 24.84 26.47
C GLU A 654 27.24 26.29 25.98
N GLY A 655 26.50 27.22 26.61
CA GLY A 655 26.45 28.65 26.27
C GLY A 655 25.19 29.08 25.52
N LEU A 656 24.36 28.13 25.08
CA LEU A 656 23.03 28.37 24.51
C LEU A 656 21.94 28.26 25.57
N SER A 657 20.94 29.13 25.45
CA SER A 657 19.68 29.04 26.19
C SER A 657 18.53 28.91 25.22
N ILE A 658 17.66 27.92 25.46
CA ILE A 658 16.42 27.70 24.72
C ILE A 658 15.28 28.13 25.64
N GLU A 659 14.55 29.17 25.28
CA GLU A 659 13.43 29.68 26.08
C GLU A 659 12.14 28.89 25.79
N SER A 660 11.91 28.58 24.52
CA SER A 660 10.80 27.73 24.08
C SER A 660 11.18 26.95 22.82
N ALA A 661 10.54 25.80 22.64
CA ALA A 661 10.67 24.98 21.45
C ALA A 661 9.32 24.34 21.13
N ASP A 662 8.68 24.81 20.06
CA ASP A 662 7.42 24.28 19.58
C ASP A 662 7.68 23.34 18.40
N ARG A 663 7.24 22.09 18.54
CA ARG A 663 7.36 21.06 17.52
C ARG A 663 6.03 20.81 16.83
N ALA A 664 6.01 20.93 15.51
CA ALA A 664 4.92 20.48 14.66
C ALA A 664 5.44 19.40 13.70
N TYR A 665 5.22 18.12 14.03
CA TYR A 665 5.75 16.99 13.26
C TYR A 665 7.28 17.03 13.09
N LEU A 666 7.77 17.33 11.88
CA LEU A 666 9.18 17.44 11.52
C LEU A 666 9.66 18.90 11.42
N SER A 667 8.87 19.85 11.93
CA SER A 667 9.22 21.27 11.97
C SER A 667 9.36 21.73 13.40
N TYR A 668 10.34 22.59 13.65
CA TYR A 668 10.56 23.23 14.94
C TYR A 668 10.56 24.74 14.79
N GLN A 669 9.92 25.41 15.75
CA GLN A 669 10.09 26.84 15.99
C GLN A 669 10.75 26.98 17.37
N LEU A 670 11.94 27.59 17.41
CA LEU A 670 12.71 27.73 18.64
C LEU A 670 12.97 29.20 18.93
N VAL A 671 12.90 29.56 20.21
CA VAL A 671 13.36 30.85 20.74
C VAL A 671 14.67 30.60 21.47
N VAL A 672 15.76 31.20 20.97
CA VAL A 672 17.13 30.86 21.38
C VAL A 672 17.95 32.13 21.58
N SER A 673 18.79 32.11 22.63
CA SER A 673 19.81 33.13 22.86
C SER A 673 21.20 32.49 23.00
N ASN A 674 22.14 32.94 22.16
CA ASN A 674 23.56 32.64 22.20
C ASN A 674 24.31 33.85 22.79
N SER A 675 24.64 33.76 24.07
CA SER A 675 25.36 34.80 24.81
C SER A 675 26.87 34.81 24.55
N THR A 676 27.38 33.87 23.74
CA THR A 676 28.80 33.77 23.43
C THR A 676 29.14 34.47 22.11
N ASP A 677 30.42 34.83 21.92
CA ASP A 677 30.91 35.42 20.66
C ASP A 677 31.10 34.38 19.54
N GLN A 678 30.99 33.10 19.87
CA GLN A 678 31.24 31.99 18.95
C GLN A 678 29.92 31.36 18.50
N GLU A 679 29.94 30.77 17.31
CA GLU A 679 28.82 29.94 16.86
C GLU A 679 28.70 28.70 17.74
N LYS A 680 27.47 28.34 18.09
CA LYS A 680 27.12 27.19 18.94
C LYS A 680 26.08 26.33 18.26
N GLU A 681 26.04 25.06 18.62
CA GLU A 681 25.19 24.08 17.93
C GLU A 681 23.95 23.69 18.74
N ILE A 682 22.81 23.57 18.05
CA ILE A 682 21.60 22.92 18.55
C ILE A 682 21.33 21.69 17.69
N LYS A 683 21.27 20.52 18.33
CA LYS A 683 20.89 19.25 17.72
C LYS A 683 19.41 18.99 17.98
N LEU A 684 18.66 18.78 16.90
CA LEU A 684 17.22 18.49 16.93
C LEU A 684 17.01 16.97 16.75
N PRO A 685 16.00 16.37 17.40
CA PRO A 685 15.73 14.93 17.32
C PRO A 685 14.96 14.58 16.02
N ILE A 686 15.59 14.89 14.88
CA ILE A 686 15.12 14.64 13.52
C ILE A 686 16.29 14.14 12.70
N LEU A 687 16.10 13.07 11.92
CA LEU A 687 17.10 12.59 11.00
C LEU A 687 17.31 13.57 9.85
N TYR A 688 18.57 13.87 9.57
CA TYR A 688 18.94 14.79 8.52
C TYR A 688 18.77 14.14 7.14
N TYR A 689 18.04 14.85 6.29
CA TYR A 689 17.96 14.62 4.85
C TYR A 689 18.18 15.97 4.15
N THR A 690 18.90 15.99 3.03
CA THR A 690 19.14 17.24 2.29
C THR A 690 17.83 17.92 1.91
N GLY A 691 17.64 19.14 2.38
CA GLY A 691 16.40 19.91 2.27
C GLY A 691 15.93 20.49 3.61
N TYR A 692 16.43 19.99 4.75
CA TYR A 692 16.23 20.70 6.02
C TYR A 692 17.04 21.99 6.04
N GLU A 693 16.34 23.10 6.27
CA GLU A 693 16.91 24.44 6.35
C GLU A 693 16.35 25.14 7.59
N ALA A 694 17.13 26.06 8.17
CA ALA A 694 16.71 26.89 9.28
C ALA A 694 16.81 28.36 8.92
N TYR A 695 15.75 29.13 9.22
CA TYR A 695 15.67 30.56 8.92
C TYR A 695 15.21 31.33 10.15
N ASP A 696 15.87 32.44 10.43
CA ASP A 696 15.38 33.43 11.38
C ASP A 696 14.03 33.99 10.88
N LEU A 697 13.05 34.07 11.77
CA LEU A 697 11.68 34.41 11.38
C LEU A 697 11.48 35.91 11.10
N ASP A 698 12.32 36.76 11.67
CA ASP A 698 12.25 38.23 11.51
C ASP A 698 13.03 38.71 10.28
N SER A 699 14.30 38.32 10.18
CA SER A 699 15.22 38.75 9.14
C SER A 699 15.22 37.86 7.90
N HIS A 700 14.65 36.65 7.99
CA HIS A 700 14.75 35.60 6.97
C HIS A 700 16.20 35.20 6.63
N ALA A 701 17.15 35.49 7.52
CA ALA A 701 18.54 35.05 7.36
C ALA A 701 18.63 33.53 7.54
N ALA A 702 19.34 32.86 6.64
CA ALA A 702 19.60 31.43 6.74
C ALA A 702 20.62 31.16 7.86
N LEU A 703 20.28 30.21 8.73
CA LEU A 703 21.20 29.63 9.71
C LEU A 703 21.87 28.40 9.11
N ARG A 704 23.08 28.07 9.58
CA ARG A 704 23.81 26.92 9.05
C ARG A 704 23.15 25.62 9.50
N THR A 705 22.53 24.88 8.58
CA THR A 705 21.91 23.57 8.85
C THR A 705 22.68 22.46 8.15
N TYR A 706 23.00 21.38 8.87
CA TYR A 706 23.79 20.25 8.34
C TYR A 706 23.51 18.96 9.11
N MET A 707 24.02 17.85 8.57
CA MET A 707 24.01 16.55 9.24
C MET A 707 25.03 16.55 10.38
N GLY A 708 24.54 16.57 11.61
CA GLY A 708 25.35 16.49 12.81
C GLY A 708 25.63 15.06 13.26
N GLU A 709 26.01 14.96 14.53
CA GLU A 709 26.26 13.68 15.21
C GLU A 709 25.03 12.76 15.15
N ASN A 710 25.28 11.45 15.02
CA ASN A 710 24.28 10.40 14.90
C ASN A 710 23.25 10.61 13.77
N GLY A 711 23.61 11.40 12.75
CA GLY A 711 22.77 11.64 11.56
C GLY A 711 21.57 12.56 11.78
N CYS A 712 21.54 13.31 12.89
CA CYS A 712 20.46 14.25 13.20
C CYS A 712 20.66 15.63 12.57
N VAL A 713 19.59 16.41 12.47
CA VAL A 713 19.63 17.81 12.03
C VAL A 713 20.31 18.65 13.12
N THR A 714 21.38 19.35 12.74
CA THR A 714 22.08 20.32 13.59
C THR A 714 22.02 21.70 12.97
N VAL A 715 21.69 22.70 13.80
CA VAL A 715 21.64 24.12 13.45
C VAL A 715 22.75 24.87 14.17
N GLY A 716 23.59 25.58 13.42
CA GLY A 716 24.59 26.51 13.93
C GLY A 716 23.95 27.86 14.23
N VAL A 717 23.96 28.25 15.50
CA VAL A 717 23.43 29.52 16.02
C VAL A 717 24.60 30.50 16.16
N PRO A 718 24.63 31.61 15.40
CA PRO A 718 25.71 32.59 15.43
C PRO A 718 25.94 33.18 16.83
N GLY A 719 27.16 33.65 17.09
CA GLY A 719 27.48 34.39 18.31
C GLY A 719 26.64 35.66 18.44
N SER A 720 26.25 36.03 19.67
CA SER A 720 25.35 37.15 19.98
C SER A 720 23.95 37.07 19.35
N TYR A 721 23.56 35.93 18.78
CA TYR A 721 22.21 35.73 18.26
C TYR A 721 21.20 35.68 19.40
N SER A 722 20.14 36.48 19.32
CA SER A 722 18.97 36.38 20.20
C SER A 722 17.75 36.61 19.34
N GLY A 723 16.93 35.58 19.20
CA GLY A 723 15.80 35.60 18.28
C GLY A 723 15.10 34.26 18.21
N HIS A 724 14.27 34.12 17.19
CA HIS A 724 13.47 32.93 17.00
C HIS A 724 13.54 32.47 15.55
N PHE A 725 13.83 31.18 15.37
CA PHE A 725 14.02 30.60 14.04
C PHE A 725 13.11 29.40 13.83
N GLU A 726 12.78 29.16 12.57
CA GLU A 726 12.06 27.98 12.12
C GLU A 726 13.01 27.03 11.39
N MET A 727 12.99 25.75 11.76
CA MET A 727 13.67 24.67 11.05
C MET A 727 12.62 23.73 10.46
N LYS A 728 12.66 23.53 9.14
CA LYS A 728 11.75 22.62 8.43
C LYS A 728 12.36 22.12 7.12
N PHE A 729 11.73 21.10 6.53
CA PHE A 729 12.14 20.54 5.24
C PHE A 729 11.57 21.36 4.08
N HIS A 730 12.44 21.79 3.16
CA HIS A 730 12.11 22.56 1.96
C HIS A 730 12.40 21.73 0.71
N GLU A 731 11.37 21.51 -0.12
CA GLU A 731 11.61 20.87 -1.42
C GLU A 731 12.29 21.82 -2.38
N ALA A 732 13.29 21.31 -3.10
CA ALA A 732 13.98 22.09 -4.11
C ALA A 732 13.04 22.55 -5.23
N TRP A 733 13.24 23.76 -5.75
CA TRP A 733 12.38 24.35 -6.79
C TRP A 733 12.25 23.47 -8.04
N TYR A 734 13.30 22.72 -8.39
CA TYR A 734 13.31 21.85 -9.56
C TYR A 734 12.48 20.57 -9.33
N TRP A 735 12.23 20.17 -8.08
CA TRP A 735 11.25 19.11 -7.75
C TRP A 735 9.83 19.61 -8.03
N ARG A 736 9.51 20.84 -7.63
CA ARG A 736 8.22 21.49 -7.91
C ARG A 736 7.97 21.65 -9.41
N MET A 737 9.00 22.00 -10.18
CA MET A 737 8.92 22.04 -11.63
C MET A 737 8.66 20.65 -12.23
N ALA A 738 9.33 19.62 -11.73
CA ALA A 738 9.12 18.24 -12.17
C ALA A 738 7.68 17.75 -11.90
N GLU A 739 7.11 18.11 -10.74
CA GLU A 739 5.71 17.86 -10.38
C GLU A 739 4.74 18.51 -11.37
N ILE A 740 4.97 19.78 -11.73
CA ILE A 740 4.14 20.50 -12.72
C ILE A 740 4.22 19.83 -14.09
N ILE A 741 5.41 19.45 -14.55
CA ILE A 741 5.59 18.78 -15.86
C ILE A 741 4.86 17.44 -15.88
N SER A 742 4.98 16.64 -14.83
CA SER A 742 4.27 15.36 -14.73
C SER A 742 2.74 15.56 -14.71
N LEU A 743 2.23 16.55 -13.98
CA LEU A 743 0.81 16.87 -13.96
C LEU A 743 0.29 17.31 -15.33
N LEU A 744 1.02 18.22 -16.02
CA LEU A 744 0.67 18.65 -17.37
C LEU A 744 0.69 17.48 -18.35
N THR A 745 1.68 16.59 -18.24
CA THR A 745 1.79 15.39 -19.06
C THR A 745 0.58 14.47 -18.86
N LEU A 746 0.15 14.27 -17.61
CA LEU A 746 -1.05 13.51 -17.28
C LEU A 746 -2.30 14.12 -17.92
N VAL A 747 -2.52 15.44 -17.73
CA VAL A 747 -3.69 16.16 -18.26
C VAL A 747 -3.72 16.12 -19.80
N ILE A 748 -2.59 16.37 -20.45
CA ILE A 748 -2.46 16.31 -21.92
C ILE A 748 -2.68 14.88 -22.42
N GLY A 749 -2.14 13.88 -21.72
CA GLY A 749 -2.34 12.47 -22.02
C GLY A 749 -3.82 12.07 -21.99
N ILE A 750 -4.52 12.42 -20.92
CA ILE A 750 -5.97 12.19 -20.76
C ILE A 750 -6.75 12.89 -21.89
N TYR A 751 -6.43 14.16 -22.16
CA TYR A 751 -7.08 14.91 -23.24
C TYR A 751 -6.86 14.28 -24.62
N TYR A 752 -5.64 13.83 -24.93
CA TYR A 752 -5.30 13.21 -26.21
C TYR A 752 -6.02 11.86 -26.41
N ILE A 753 -6.11 11.05 -25.36
CA ILE A 753 -6.86 9.78 -25.36
C ILE A 753 -8.36 10.06 -25.58
N ASN A 754 -8.93 11.06 -24.91
CA ASN A 754 -10.36 11.38 -24.98
C ASN A 754 -10.79 12.08 -26.28
N ARG A 755 -9.99 13.01 -26.83
CA ARG A 755 -10.34 13.76 -28.06
C ARG A 755 -10.51 12.84 -29.28
N LYS A 756 -9.76 11.74 -29.34
CA LYS A 756 -9.92 10.73 -30.40
C LYS A 756 -11.12 9.81 -30.18
N GLY A 757 -11.62 9.68 -28.94
CA GLY A 757 -12.86 8.97 -28.62
C GLY A 757 -14.12 9.76 -28.98
N VAL A 758 -14.12 11.08 -28.80
CA VAL A 758 -15.31 11.93 -29.02
C VAL A 758 -15.61 12.19 -30.50
N ARG A 759 -14.61 12.34 -31.37
CA ARG A 759 -14.83 12.50 -32.83
C ARG A 759 -15.38 11.25 -33.54
N ALA A 760 -15.49 10.11 -32.86
CA ALA A 760 -15.94 8.83 -33.42
C ALA A 760 -17.32 8.36 -32.92
N ASN A 761 -17.91 9.01 -31.91
CA ASN A 761 -19.13 8.56 -31.23
C ASN A 761 -20.44 8.97 -31.92
N GLY A 762 -20.40 9.22 -33.24
CA GLY A 762 -21.53 9.76 -33.98
C GLY A 762 -22.69 8.81 -34.23
N ASN A 763 -22.51 7.47 -34.27
CA ASN A 763 -23.61 6.56 -34.69
C ASN A 763 -23.39 5.04 -34.51
N GLN A 764 -22.70 4.53 -33.47
CA GLN A 764 -22.56 3.07 -33.28
C GLN A 764 -23.20 2.55 -31.98
N GLU A 765 -23.99 1.47 -32.12
CA GLU A 765 -24.43 0.57 -31.04
C GLU A 765 -23.22 0.11 -30.21
N SER A 766 -23.46 -0.28 -28.96
CA SER A 766 -22.43 -0.43 -27.92
C SER A 766 -21.47 -1.63 -28.11
N ASP A 767 -20.55 -1.53 -29.06
CA ASP A 767 -19.36 -2.41 -29.21
C ASP A 767 -18.29 -2.20 -28.13
N ARG A 768 -18.64 -1.58 -27.00
CA ARG A 768 -17.72 -1.35 -25.88
C ARG A 768 -17.78 -2.54 -24.93
N PRO A 769 -16.64 -3.19 -24.60
CA PRO A 769 -16.63 -4.31 -23.65
C PRO A 769 -17.11 -3.86 -22.26
N VAL A 770 -17.47 -4.84 -21.45
CA VAL A 770 -18.06 -4.72 -20.10
C VAL A 770 -17.28 -3.78 -19.14
N ILE A 771 -15.98 -3.51 -19.39
CA ILE A 771 -15.11 -2.76 -18.47
C ILE A 771 -14.34 -1.60 -19.17
N SER A 772 -14.59 -1.27 -20.44
CA SER A 772 -13.84 -0.19 -21.15
C SER A 772 -14.36 1.23 -20.96
#